data_AF-A0A319CMD0-F1
#
_entry.id   AF-A0A319CMD0-F1
#
_cell.length_a   1.000
_cell.length_b   1.000
_cell.length_c   1.000
_cell.angle_alpha   90.00
_cell.angle_beta   90.00
_cell.angle_gamma   90.00
#
_symmetry.space_group_name_H-M   'P 1'
#
loop_
_entity.id
_entity.type
_entity.pdbx_description
1 polymer ?
#
loop_
_entity_poly.entity_id
_entity_poly.type
_entity_poly.pdbx_seq_one_letter_code
_entity_poly.pdbx_strand_id
1 'polypeptide(L)'
;MADRQTVQHTLNNLLHKLDDPDPDMRYMSLNDLLGLLDNPNSSYLAHDQLSASKLADGLLKALDDQHGDVQNQALKCLGPLVHRLPFENLASILEKLTNLTASQTIDTSVPNTALRYIVTALPRPQAGQTPSQEATSAYSAVSRVLIPRLTGPIPSPSSRRGSVVKGMLEKDPSKGFSSDAIDVLIQVVTCFGPLLQEAELSALQNSVMSIVDNDTAGTVVTKRALAAISALVLHFSDHQLNLFVKDLTNKFKSQPTTIHQRHLVATVGSIAKSAPAKFGPYLPTLAPFVFSALGEDAVAPSRCACFDEEYLEAGLRIHFTSFRVGTMRMLNWALPFWGLAACTTARNIITLQSNHQVSPILPHPQDDVSIQPLAGRAPAGLRCGSGVGKCPEKLCCSTAGYCGDSKDHCSSPDCQIDYGYCDAHMTPGGSSTEDIPRPLDGTALYGPHIIRSCTVPGTVALTFDDGPKEFTKDLLDLLDRYEAKATFFITGNNNAKGQIDSPGMPWAGLIRRMHESGHQLASHTWSHQDLSKISRSQRRIQLLWNEAALRNILGFFPTYMRPPYSSCTAESGCLADMGELGYHIILYDIDTEDYKHDSPTEIQRSKDIFDSSLDARTAFDRPWLVIAHDVHEQTVHNLTEHMLKKLIAEGFRPVTVGECLGDSPKYWYREDNTPDGRNSRKNVVQDSSKIVSFDGMCGGNVTCDGSRFGPCCSGTGFCGNLTTFCGEGCQNDNGICDSKNDVVVAEEDHADFRPSSKVISKGKPAKSGASRMLQPSRFPIELAVLPLLAVLMG
;
A
#
# COMPACT_ATOMS: atom_id res chain seq x y z
N MET A 1 -17.91 -13.84 41.83
CA MET A 1 -19.09 -12.96 42.06
C MET A 1 -18.68 -11.55 42.43
N ALA A 2 -17.89 -11.33 43.49
CA ALA A 2 -17.46 -10.00 43.94
C ALA A 2 -16.94 -9.08 42.79
N ASP A 3 -16.08 -9.61 41.93
CA ASP A 3 -15.51 -8.91 40.77
C ASP A 3 -16.57 -8.26 39.85
N ARG A 4 -17.63 -9.00 39.48
CA ARG A 4 -18.74 -8.48 38.65
C ARG A 4 -19.43 -7.27 39.30
N GLN A 5 -19.63 -7.29 40.62
CA GLN A 5 -20.28 -6.18 41.32
C GLN A 5 -19.37 -4.94 41.32
N THR A 6 -18.06 -5.12 41.45
CA THR A 6 -17.07 -4.05 41.34
C THR A 6 -17.04 -3.46 39.93
N VAL A 7 -16.94 -4.28 38.88
CA VAL A 7 -16.97 -3.80 37.48
C VAL A 7 -18.29 -3.11 37.15
N GLN A 8 -19.43 -3.63 37.61
CA GLN A 8 -20.74 -3.01 37.39
C GLN A 8 -20.89 -1.68 38.13
N HIS A 9 -20.33 -1.53 39.34
CA HIS A 9 -20.30 -0.24 40.04
C HIS A 9 -19.42 0.78 39.29
N THR A 10 -18.20 0.38 38.90
CA THR A 10 -17.28 1.21 38.10
C THR A 10 -17.93 1.66 36.80
N LEU A 11 -18.59 0.77 36.07
CA LEU A 11 -19.31 1.10 34.83
C LEU A 11 -20.37 2.19 35.04
N ASN A 12 -21.21 2.10 36.08
CA ASN A 12 -22.22 3.13 36.34
C ASN A 12 -21.56 4.48 36.72
N ASN A 13 -20.44 4.47 37.45
CA ASN A 13 -19.70 5.69 37.80
C ASN A 13 -19.07 6.36 36.56
N LEU A 14 -18.51 5.57 35.63
CA LEU A 14 -17.96 6.09 34.37
C LEU A 14 -19.05 6.64 33.45
N LEU A 15 -20.20 5.95 33.34
CA LEU A 15 -21.32 6.44 32.53
C LEU A 15 -21.90 7.77 33.06
N HIS A 16 -21.90 8.01 34.37
CA HIS A 16 -22.28 9.31 34.92
C HIS A 16 -21.30 10.44 34.53
N LYS A 17 -19.99 10.15 34.41
CA LYS A 17 -19.00 11.14 33.96
C LYS A 17 -19.13 11.52 32.48
N LEU A 18 -19.88 10.77 31.66
CA LEU A 18 -20.13 11.13 30.25
C LEU A 18 -21.07 12.35 30.11
N ASP A 19 -21.71 12.77 31.21
CA ASP A 19 -22.56 13.95 31.29
C ASP A 19 -21.86 15.14 32.01
N ASP A 20 -20.56 15.01 32.32
CA ASP A 20 -19.76 16.06 32.95
C ASP A 20 -19.54 17.25 31.98
N PRO A 21 -19.66 18.52 32.41
CA PRO A 21 -19.37 19.67 31.55
C PRO A 21 -17.94 19.71 31.01
N ASP A 22 -16.96 19.15 31.72
CA ASP A 22 -15.54 19.17 31.33
C ASP A 22 -15.23 18.09 30.25
N PRO A 23 -14.75 18.48 29.04
CA PRO A 23 -14.43 17.52 27.99
C PRO A 23 -13.29 16.58 28.36
N ASP A 24 -12.33 16.99 29.20
CA ASP A 24 -11.22 16.13 29.63
C ASP A 24 -11.74 15.04 30.58
N MET A 25 -12.71 15.37 31.45
CA MET A 25 -13.38 14.39 32.31
C MET A 25 -14.20 13.38 31.50
N ARG A 26 -14.88 13.82 30.42
CA ARG A 26 -15.60 12.92 29.50
C ARG A 26 -14.62 12.03 28.73
N TYR A 27 -13.53 12.59 28.20
CA TYR A 27 -12.48 11.85 27.49
C TYR A 27 -11.81 10.80 28.39
N MET A 28 -11.40 11.18 29.60
CA MET A 28 -10.81 10.27 30.57
C MET A 28 -11.79 9.15 30.95
N SER A 29 -13.07 9.46 31.14
CA SER A 29 -14.08 8.43 31.40
C SER A 29 -14.25 7.45 30.23
N LEU A 30 -14.21 7.92 28.98
CA LEU A 30 -14.22 7.04 27.80
C LEU A 30 -12.95 6.19 27.70
N ASN A 31 -11.80 6.70 28.13
CA ASN A 31 -10.55 5.94 28.17
C ASN A 31 -10.53 4.86 29.27
N ASP A 32 -11.00 5.20 30.48
CA ASP A 32 -11.24 4.23 31.56
C ASP A 32 -12.24 3.15 31.11
N LEU A 33 -13.29 3.56 30.37
CA LEU A 33 -14.33 2.68 29.85
C LEU A 33 -13.84 1.75 28.73
N LEU A 34 -12.90 2.20 27.89
CA LEU A 34 -12.22 1.37 26.91
C LEU A 34 -11.40 0.26 27.61
N GLY A 35 -10.60 0.63 28.62
CA GLY A 35 -9.84 -0.34 29.43
C GLY A 35 -10.74 -1.31 30.22
N LEU A 36 -11.89 -0.84 30.71
CA LEU A 36 -12.91 -1.70 31.33
C LEU A 36 -13.52 -2.67 30.33
N LEU A 37 -13.81 -2.21 29.11
CA LEU A 37 -14.32 -3.06 28.05
C LEU A 37 -13.31 -4.14 27.67
N ASP A 38 -12.06 -3.79 27.36
CA ASP A 38 -11.05 -4.75 26.92
C ASP A 38 -10.72 -5.82 27.97
N ASN A 39 -10.91 -5.53 29.26
CA ASN A 39 -10.78 -6.51 30.35
C ASN A 39 -11.76 -7.70 30.19
N PRO A 40 -11.31 -8.97 30.29
CA PRO A 40 -12.18 -10.16 30.23
C PRO A 40 -13.35 -10.19 31.22
N ASN A 41 -13.24 -9.50 32.36
CA ASN A 41 -14.30 -9.42 33.38
C ASN A 41 -15.55 -8.67 32.89
N SER A 42 -15.49 -7.91 31.79
CA SER A 42 -16.67 -7.27 31.17
C SER A 42 -17.58 -8.23 30.39
N SER A 43 -17.18 -9.49 30.21
CA SER A 43 -17.94 -10.54 29.52
C SER A 43 -19.36 -10.79 30.06
N TYR A 44 -19.67 -10.37 31.29
CA TYR A 44 -21.05 -10.41 31.81
C TYR A 44 -22.02 -9.52 31.04
N LEU A 45 -21.55 -8.51 30.29
CA LEU A 45 -22.39 -7.59 29.51
C LEU A 45 -23.23 -8.31 28.44
N ALA A 46 -22.73 -9.42 27.88
CA ALA A 46 -23.47 -10.26 26.95
C ALA A 46 -24.75 -10.87 27.57
N HIS A 47 -24.83 -10.91 28.90
CA HIS A 47 -25.90 -11.48 29.71
C HIS A 47 -26.64 -10.45 30.58
N ASP A 48 -26.25 -9.17 30.53
CA ASP A 48 -26.81 -8.08 31.36
C ASP A 48 -27.34 -6.97 30.45
N GLN A 49 -28.52 -7.22 29.87
CA GLN A 49 -29.12 -6.37 28.85
C GLN A 49 -29.33 -4.91 29.29
N LEU A 50 -29.58 -4.70 30.59
CA LEU A 50 -29.77 -3.36 31.17
C LEU A 50 -28.46 -2.58 31.23
N SER A 51 -27.37 -3.20 31.71
CA SER A 51 -26.05 -2.57 31.73
C SER A 51 -25.54 -2.35 30.31
N ALA A 52 -25.75 -3.32 29.41
CA ALA A 52 -25.41 -3.23 28.01
C ALA A 52 -26.16 -2.09 27.27
N SER A 53 -27.46 -1.90 27.51
CA SER A 53 -28.21 -0.79 26.91
C SER A 53 -27.74 0.57 27.42
N LYS A 54 -27.56 0.73 28.74
CA LYS A 54 -27.06 2.00 29.31
C LYS A 54 -25.69 2.39 28.75
N LEU A 55 -24.80 1.40 28.58
CA LEU A 55 -23.47 1.59 28.00
C LEU A 55 -23.56 1.99 26.51
N ALA A 56 -24.40 1.31 25.74
CA ALA A 56 -24.67 1.66 24.36
C ALA A 56 -25.23 3.10 24.23
N ASP A 57 -26.20 3.47 25.06
CA ASP A 57 -26.84 4.79 25.03
C ASP A 57 -25.89 5.92 25.46
N GLY A 58 -25.04 5.68 26.46
CA GLY A 58 -23.99 6.64 26.85
C GLY A 58 -22.93 6.85 25.77
N LEU A 59 -22.50 5.78 25.10
CA LEU A 59 -21.55 5.88 23.97
C LEU A 59 -22.19 6.53 22.74
N LEU A 60 -23.44 6.23 22.42
CA LEU A 60 -24.18 6.91 21.34
C LEU A 60 -24.35 8.41 21.61
N LYS A 61 -24.52 8.82 22.87
CA LYS A 61 -24.52 10.23 23.27
C LYS A 61 -23.13 10.88 23.11
N ALA A 62 -22.06 10.18 23.47
CA ALA A 62 -20.68 10.68 23.32
C ALA A 62 -20.21 10.82 21.86
N LEU A 63 -20.87 10.16 20.90
CA LEU A 63 -20.66 10.41 19.46
C LEU A 63 -21.26 11.73 18.97
N ASP A 64 -22.15 12.35 19.73
CA ASP A 64 -22.77 13.68 19.46
C ASP A 64 -22.16 14.78 20.35
N ASP A 65 -20.98 14.52 20.96
CA ASP A 65 -20.24 15.53 21.72
C ASP A 65 -19.82 16.69 20.79
N GLN A 66 -19.63 17.87 21.37
CA GLN A 66 -19.13 19.05 20.65
C GLN A 66 -17.61 19.02 20.44
N HIS A 67 -16.88 18.09 21.07
CA HIS A 67 -15.43 17.97 21.01
C HIS A 67 -15.02 16.70 20.23
N GLY A 68 -14.28 16.89 19.13
CA GLY A 68 -13.86 15.80 18.24
C GLY A 68 -13.03 14.71 18.93
N ASP A 69 -12.24 15.05 19.96
CA ASP A 69 -11.44 14.07 20.70
C ASP A 69 -12.30 13.13 21.56
N VAL A 70 -13.42 13.64 22.10
CA VAL A 70 -14.42 12.85 22.84
C VAL A 70 -15.17 11.93 21.87
N GLN A 71 -15.59 12.44 20.70
CA GLN A 71 -16.20 11.63 19.63
C GLN A 71 -15.24 10.51 19.16
N ASN A 72 -13.97 10.84 18.92
CA ASN A 72 -12.93 9.91 18.48
C ASN A 72 -12.63 8.83 19.53
N GLN A 73 -12.67 9.17 20.82
CA GLN A 73 -12.52 8.17 21.89
C GLN A 73 -13.77 7.29 22.03
N ALA A 74 -14.98 7.86 21.88
CA ALA A 74 -16.23 7.11 21.89
C ALA A 74 -16.31 6.10 20.72
N LEU A 75 -15.83 6.47 19.53
CA LEU A 75 -15.70 5.56 18.38
C LEU A 75 -14.87 4.30 18.71
N LYS A 76 -13.72 4.46 19.39
CA LYS A 76 -12.85 3.32 19.78
C LYS A 76 -13.60 2.30 20.64
N CYS A 77 -14.39 2.78 21.62
CA CYS A 77 -15.15 1.94 22.54
C CYS A 77 -16.21 1.07 21.86
N LEU A 78 -16.71 1.45 20.67
CA LEU A 78 -17.73 0.67 19.95
C LEU A 78 -17.23 -0.72 19.54
N GLY A 79 -15.95 -0.86 19.19
CA GLY A 79 -15.38 -2.12 18.70
C GLY A 79 -15.37 -3.21 19.78
N PRO A 80 -14.72 -2.98 20.93
CA PRO A 80 -14.78 -3.87 22.09
C PRO A 80 -16.21 -4.07 22.62
N LEU A 81 -17.08 -3.07 22.51
CA LEU A 81 -18.49 -3.18 22.91
C LEU A 81 -19.24 -4.23 22.08
N VAL A 82 -19.20 -4.18 20.73
CA VAL A 82 -20.07 -5.04 19.91
C VAL A 82 -19.74 -6.54 20.00
N HIS A 83 -18.52 -6.89 20.38
CA HIS A 83 -18.13 -8.27 20.75
C HIS A 83 -18.83 -8.78 22.02
N ARG A 84 -19.37 -7.88 22.84
CA ARG A 84 -19.90 -8.13 24.19
C ARG A 84 -21.40 -7.83 24.31
N LEU A 85 -22.09 -7.60 23.19
CA LEU A 85 -23.52 -7.31 23.15
C LEU A 85 -24.35 -8.51 22.68
N PRO A 86 -25.54 -8.75 23.27
CA PRO A 86 -26.51 -9.65 22.68
C PRO A 86 -27.12 -9.04 21.41
N PHE A 87 -27.58 -9.92 20.51
CA PHE A 87 -28.12 -9.59 19.18
C PHE A 87 -29.08 -8.40 19.12
N GLU A 88 -30.08 -8.35 20.00
CA GLU A 88 -31.09 -7.29 19.99
C GLU A 88 -30.52 -5.91 20.38
N ASN A 89 -29.47 -5.86 21.21
CA ASN A 89 -28.79 -4.62 21.55
C ASN A 89 -27.91 -4.13 20.38
N LEU A 90 -27.24 -5.04 19.66
CA LEU A 90 -26.52 -4.70 18.43
C LEU A 90 -27.48 -4.10 17.38
N ALA A 91 -28.63 -4.73 17.16
CA ALA A 91 -29.64 -4.22 16.24
C ALA A 91 -30.17 -2.83 16.66
N SER A 92 -30.40 -2.60 17.96
CA SER A 92 -30.83 -1.29 18.47
C SER A 92 -29.76 -0.19 18.28
N ILE A 93 -28.46 -0.51 18.40
CA ILE A 93 -27.39 0.44 18.08
C ILE A 93 -27.36 0.79 16.59
N LEU A 94 -27.46 -0.21 15.71
CA LEU A 94 -27.52 0.02 14.27
C LEU A 94 -28.74 0.86 13.89
N GLU A 95 -29.90 0.64 14.52
CA GLU A 95 -31.10 1.46 14.32
C GLU A 95 -30.89 2.91 14.78
N LYS A 96 -30.34 3.12 15.98
CA LYS A 96 -30.05 4.47 16.51
C LYS A 96 -29.05 5.23 15.62
N LEU A 97 -27.97 4.59 15.20
CA LEU A 97 -26.98 5.20 14.29
C LEU A 97 -27.55 5.49 12.89
N THR A 98 -28.32 4.57 12.31
CA THR A 98 -28.96 4.78 10.99
C THR A 98 -30.15 5.76 11.04
N ASN A 99 -30.59 6.16 12.23
CA ASN A 99 -31.48 7.31 12.42
C ASN A 99 -30.69 8.63 12.57
N LEU A 100 -29.53 8.61 13.24
CA LEU A 100 -28.61 9.77 13.29
C LEU A 100 -28.06 10.13 11.90
N THR A 101 -27.78 9.16 11.02
CA THR A 101 -27.40 9.43 9.61
C THR A 101 -28.52 10.10 8.79
N ALA A 102 -29.77 10.08 9.26
CA ALA A 102 -30.89 10.80 8.66
C ALA A 102 -31.09 12.22 9.24
N SER A 103 -30.23 12.67 10.17
CA SER A 103 -30.32 14.00 10.78
C SER A 103 -29.99 15.10 9.77
N GLN A 104 -30.86 16.11 9.72
CA GLN A 104 -30.60 17.33 8.93
C GLN A 104 -29.64 18.28 9.65
N THR A 105 -29.68 18.35 10.99
CA THR A 105 -28.97 19.33 11.81
C THR A 105 -27.56 18.93 12.24
N ILE A 106 -27.23 17.64 12.20
CA ILE A 106 -25.92 17.10 12.64
C ILE A 106 -25.07 16.76 11.39
N ASP A 107 -23.74 16.76 11.54
CA ASP A 107 -22.85 16.15 10.54
C ASP A 107 -23.01 14.63 10.56
N THR A 108 -23.32 14.06 9.39
CA THR A 108 -23.56 12.62 9.25
C THR A 108 -22.26 11.82 9.08
N SER A 109 -21.10 12.48 8.98
CA SER A 109 -19.79 11.82 8.88
C SER A 109 -19.48 10.91 10.08
N VAL A 110 -19.72 11.38 11.31
CA VAL A 110 -19.44 10.63 12.55
C VAL A 110 -20.37 9.42 12.71
N PRO A 111 -21.71 9.52 12.55
CA PRO A 111 -22.58 8.34 12.53
C PRO A 111 -22.26 7.31 11.43
N ASN A 112 -21.87 7.75 10.22
CA ASN A 112 -21.41 6.81 9.18
C ASN A 112 -20.08 6.13 9.57
N THR A 113 -19.17 6.86 10.21
CA THR A 113 -17.88 6.33 10.70
C THR A 113 -18.10 5.31 11.82
N ALA A 114 -19.03 5.57 12.75
CA ALA A 114 -19.45 4.63 13.78
C ALA A 114 -20.04 3.34 13.20
N LEU A 115 -20.89 3.43 12.17
CA LEU A 115 -21.41 2.27 11.44
C LEU A 115 -20.29 1.45 10.80
N ARG A 116 -19.31 2.09 10.15
CA ARG A 116 -18.15 1.39 9.57
C ARG A 116 -17.29 0.71 10.64
N TYR A 117 -17.06 1.37 11.77
CA TYR A 117 -16.27 0.81 12.87
C TYR A 117 -16.94 -0.43 13.47
N ILE A 118 -18.25 -0.37 13.70
CA ILE A 118 -19.06 -1.52 14.14
C ILE A 118 -19.01 -2.66 13.11
N VAL A 119 -19.31 -2.40 11.84
CA VAL A 119 -19.32 -3.43 10.78
C VAL A 119 -17.93 -4.08 10.58
N THR A 120 -16.85 -3.35 10.86
CA THR A 120 -15.47 -3.88 10.83
C THR A 120 -15.16 -4.75 12.07
N ALA A 121 -15.73 -4.42 13.23
CA ALA A 121 -15.51 -5.12 14.49
C ALA A 121 -16.44 -6.34 14.70
N LEU A 122 -17.49 -6.52 13.91
CA LEU A 122 -18.40 -7.65 14.08
C LEU A 122 -17.77 -8.99 13.64
N PRO A 123 -18.12 -10.11 14.30
CA PRO A 123 -17.77 -11.45 13.84
C PRO A 123 -18.19 -11.68 12.38
N ARG A 124 -17.24 -12.10 11.54
CA ARG A 124 -17.38 -12.19 10.08
C ARG A 124 -17.19 -13.63 9.57
N PRO A 125 -17.83 -14.04 8.46
CA PRO A 125 -17.59 -15.33 7.82
C PRO A 125 -16.11 -15.49 7.40
N GLN A 126 -15.53 -16.67 7.64
CA GLN A 126 -14.19 -17.02 7.16
C GLN A 126 -14.28 -17.68 5.78
N ALA A 127 -13.36 -17.33 4.87
CA ALA A 127 -13.36 -17.86 3.51
C ALA A 127 -13.11 -19.38 3.49
N GLY A 128 -14.00 -20.13 2.83
CA GLY A 128 -13.92 -21.59 2.73
C GLY A 128 -14.40 -22.38 3.95
N GLN A 129 -14.93 -21.71 4.98
CA GLN A 129 -15.51 -22.36 6.16
C GLN A 129 -17.03 -22.13 6.24
N THR A 130 -17.74 -22.99 6.96
CA THR A 130 -19.12 -22.74 7.37
C THR A 130 -19.18 -21.54 8.31
N PRO A 131 -20.08 -20.56 8.09
CA PRO A 131 -20.23 -19.40 8.98
C PRO A 131 -20.47 -19.79 10.44
N SER A 132 -19.79 -19.14 11.38
CA SER A 132 -20.02 -19.39 12.82
C SER A 132 -21.40 -18.88 13.25
N GLN A 133 -21.92 -19.42 14.35
CA GLN A 133 -23.19 -18.95 14.93
C GLN A 133 -23.12 -17.45 15.29
N GLU A 134 -21.95 -16.99 15.76
CA GLU A 134 -21.67 -15.58 16.07
C GLU A 134 -21.70 -14.71 14.80
N ALA A 135 -21.02 -15.12 13.73
CA ALA A 135 -21.02 -14.39 12.46
C ALA A 135 -22.42 -14.37 11.82
N THR A 136 -23.17 -15.46 11.93
CA THR A 136 -24.57 -15.55 11.46
C THR A 136 -25.49 -14.63 12.27
N SER A 137 -25.27 -14.53 13.59
CA SER A 137 -26.04 -13.64 14.48
C SER A 137 -25.70 -12.17 14.22
N ALA A 138 -24.42 -11.83 14.11
CA ALA A 138 -23.95 -10.49 13.77
C ALA A 138 -24.48 -10.05 12.39
N TYR A 139 -24.37 -10.94 11.39
CA TYR A 139 -24.92 -10.71 10.06
C TYR A 139 -26.43 -10.49 10.08
N SER A 140 -27.18 -11.24 10.88
CA SER A 140 -28.64 -11.08 11.00
C SER A 140 -29.04 -9.67 11.45
N ALA A 141 -28.18 -8.93 12.15
CA ALA A 141 -28.46 -7.54 12.56
C ALA A 141 -28.16 -6.56 11.41
N VAL A 142 -27.10 -6.81 10.65
CA VAL A 142 -26.77 -6.08 9.42
C VAL A 142 -27.85 -6.26 8.35
N SER A 143 -28.35 -7.47 8.15
CA SER A 143 -29.45 -7.82 7.25
C SER A 143 -30.80 -7.24 7.73
N ARG A 144 -31.16 -7.40 9.00
CA ARG A 144 -32.45 -6.89 9.54
C ARG A 144 -32.54 -5.37 9.58
N VAL A 145 -31.42 -4.66 9.78
CA VAL A 145 -31.42 -3.21 10.04
C VAL A 145 -30.61 -2.43 9.00
N LEU A 146 -29.31 -2.70 8.86
CA LEU A 146 -28.41 -1.81 8.12
C LEU A 146 -28.61 -1.88 6.60
N ILE A 147 -28.78 -3.06 6.00
CA ILE A 147 -28.99 -3.20 4.56
C ILE A 147 -30.29 -2.50 4.10
N PRO A 148 -31.46 -2.73 4.74
CA PRO A 148 -32.67 -1.96 4.45
C PRO A 148 -32.51 -0.44 4.64
N ARG A 149 -31.73 0.00 5.63
CA ARG A 149 -31.47 1.43 5.89
C ARG A 149 -30.52 2.05 4.86
N LEU A 150 -29.61 1.28 4.28
CA LEU A 150 -28.77 1.69 3.15
C LEU A 150 -29.60 1.87 1.88
N THR A 151 -30.37 0.84 1.50
CA THR A 151 -31.07 0.79 0.21
C THR A 151 -32.33 1.66 0.18
N GLY A 152 -33.23 1.47 1.16
CA GLY A 152 -34.51 2.15 1.27
C GLY A 152 -35.51 1.85 0.13
N PRO A 153 -36.72 2.45 0.18
CA PRO A 153 -37.28 3.18 1.32
C PRO A 153 -37.98 2.23 2.33
N ILE A 154 -37.95 2.53 3.63
CA ILE A 154 -38.61 1.71 4.68
C ILE A 154 -39.84 2.44 5.26
N PRO A 155 -40.96 1.75 5.56
CA PRO A 155 -42.00 2.29 6.44
C PRO A 155 -41.45 2.77 7.79
N SER A 156 -41.78 3.98 8.24
CA SER A 156 -41.33 4.50 9.53
C SER A 156 -42.05 3.81 10.70
N PRO A 157 -41.33 3.27 11.71
CA PRO A 157 -41.95 2.67 12.90
C PRO A 157 -42.47 3.72 13.91
N SER A 158 -42.08 4.99 13.77
CA SER A 158 -42.21 6.01 14.82
C SER A 158 -42.93 7.30 14.39
N SER A 159 -43.43 7.38 13.16
CA SER A 159 -44.09 8.57 12.61
C SER A 159 -45.50 8.29 12.08
N ARG A 160 -46.26 9.37 11.82
CA ARG A 160 -47.68 9.31 11.42
C ARG A 160 -47.88 8.49 10.14
N ARG A 161 -49.02 7.77 10.06
CA ARG A 161 -49.41 6.88 8.95
C ARG A 161 -48.97 7.41 7.58
N GLY A 162 -48.07 6.68 6.91
CA GLY A 162 -47.57 7.01 5.57
C GLY A 162 -46.20 7.71 5.51
N SER A 163 -45.57 8.01 6.66
CA SER A 163 -44.19 8.50 6.67
C SER A 163 -43.21 7.39 6.28
N VAL A 164 -42.37 7.66 5.29
CA VAL A 164 -41.36 6.74 4.74
C VAL A 164 -39.96 7.25 5.11
N VAL A 165 -39.10 6.36 5.60
CA VAL A 165 -37.69 6.65 5.89
C VAL A 165 -36.87 6.34 4.65
N LYS A 166 -36.18 7.36 4.11
CA LYS A 166 -35.30 7.23 2.96
C LYS A 166 -34.10 6.32 3.24
N GLY A 167 -33.63 5.61 2.22
CA GLY A 167 -32.33 4.93 2.22
C GLY A 167 -31.17 5.94 2.33
N MET A 168 -30.09 5.54 3.00
CA MET A 168 -28.88 6.38 3.15
C MET A 168 -28.15 6.62 1.81
N LEU A 169 -28.45 5.82 0.78
CA LEU A 169 -27.93 5.96 -0.59
C LEU A 169 -28.84 6.79 -1.51
N GLU A 170 -30.06 7.14 -1.07
CA GLU A 170 -30.93 8.06 -1.82
C GLU A 170 -30.34 9.47 -1.86
N LYS A 171 -30.62 10.21 -2.93
CA LYS A 171 -30.23 11.62 -3.04
C LYS A 171 -31.05 12.48 -2.06
N ASP A 172 -30.38 13.14 -1.12
CA ASP A 172 -30.99 14.21 -0.34
C ASP A 172 -31.13 15.49 -1.18
N PRO A 173 -32.28 16.20 -1.18
CA PRO A 173 -32.46 17.43 -1.94
C PRO A 173 -31.55 18.60 -1.53
N SER A 174 -30.98 18.57 -0.31
CA SER A 174 -30.16 19.63 0.27
C SER A 174 -28.68 19.24 0.43
N LYS A 175 -28.39 18.02 0.92
CA LYS A 175 -27.03 17.50 1.14
C LYS A 175 -26.47 16.72 -0.08
N GLY A 176 -27.32 16.34 -1.04
CA GLY A 176 -26.91 15.51 -2.18
C GLY A 176 -26.81 14.03 -1.84
N PHE A 177 -25.90 13.31 -2.50
CA PHE A 177 -25.58 11.91 -2.15
C PHE A 177 -24.48 11.88 -1.08
N SER A 178 -24.64 11.04 -0.04
CA SER A 178 -23.59 10.83 0.96
C SER A 178 -22.49 9.92 0.40
N SER A 179 -21.26 10.42 0.34
CA SER A 179 -20.09 9.60 0.02
C SER A 179 -19.83 8.52 1.07
N ASP A 180 -20.14 8.80 2.32
CA ASP A 180 -19.74 7.96 3.45
C ASP A 180 -20.77 6.86 3.72
N ALA A 181 -22.01 7.03 3.27
CA ALA A 181 -22.99 5.95 3.18
C ALA A 181 -22.57 4.88 2.15
N ILE A 182 -21.87 5.27 1.07
CA ILE A 182 -21.28 4.32 0.11
C ILE A 182 -20.13 3.56 0.77
N ASP A 183 -19.29 4.22 1.58
CA ASP A 183 -18.25 3.54 2.36
C ASP A 183 -18.83 2.58 3.41
N VAL A 184 -20.00 2.87 4.00
CA VAL A 184 -20.75 1.92 4.85
C VAL A 184 -21.19 0.70 4.05
N LEU A 185 -21.75 0.88 2.85
CA LEU A 185 -22.11 -0.24 1.96
C LEU A 185 -20.87 -1.07 1.60
N ILE A 186 -19.77 -0.44 1.19
CA ILE A 186 -18.52 -1.14 0.85
C ILE A 186 -18.05 -1.96 2.06
N GLN A 187 -18.06 -1.38 3.27
CA GLN A 187 -17.68 -2.09 4.49
C GLN A 187 -18.59 -3.29 4.78
N VAL A 188 -19.90 -3.17 4.56
CA VAL A 188 -20.85 -4.29 4.71
C VAL A 188 -20.55 -5.40 3.71
N VAL A 189 -20.31 -5.07 2.43
CA VAL A 189 -20.00 -6.07 1.40
C VAL A 189 -18.65 -6.75 1.66
N THR A 190 -17.61 -5.99 2.03
CA THR A 190 -16.29 -6.55 2.35
C THR A 190 -16.29 -7.42 3.62
N CYS A 191 -17.11 -7.11 4.64
CA CYS A 191 -17.19 -7.93 5.86
C CYS A 191 -18.13 -9.13 5.72
N PHE A 192 -19.26 -8.99 5.02
CA PHE A 192 -20.36 -9.96 5.03
C PHE A 192 -20.76 -10.52 3.66
N GLY A 193 -20.05 -10.17 2.59
CA GLY A 193 -20.33 -10.58 1.20
C GLY A 193 -20.74 -12.06 1.00
N PRO A 194 -20.05 -13.05 1.61
CA PRO A 194 -20.42 -14.47 1.52
C PRO A 194 -21.76 -14.86 2.16
N LEU A 195 -22.41 -13.96 2.91
CA LEU A 195 -23.72 -14.16 3.55
C LEU A 195 -24.85 -13.33 2.91
N LEU A 196 -24.53 -12.41 1.99
CA LEU A 196 -25.53 -11.55 1.36
C LEU A 196 -26.49 -12.36 0.49
N GLN A 197 -27.80 -12.20 0.72
CA GLN A 197 -28.82 -12.88 -0.06
C GLN A 197 -28.96 -12.25 -1.46
N GLU A 198 -29.48 -13.02 -2.42
CA GLU A 198 -29.67 -12.57 -3.80
C GLU A 198 -30.54 -11.29 -3.89
N ALA A 199 -31.57 -11.18 -3.04
CA ALA A 199 -32.41 -9.99 -2.93
C ALA A 199 -31.66 -8.77 -2.36
N GLU A 200 -30.76 -8.97 -1.40
CA GLU A 200 -29.98 -7.90 -0.77
C GLU A 200 -28.90 -7.37 -1.71
N LEU A 201 -28.15 -8.27 -2.35
CA LEU A 201 -27.21 -7.93 -3.43
C LEU A 201 -27.88 -7.13 -4.55
N SER A 202 -29.08 -7.56 -4.97
CA SER A 202 -29.85 -6.88 -6.02
C SER A 202 -30.36 -5.51 -5.56
N ALA A 203 -30.80 -5.37 -4.31
CA ALA A 203 -31.22 -4.08 -3.76
C ALA A 203 -30.04 -3.10 -3.66
N LEU A 204 -28.89 -3.55 -3.13
CA LEU A 204 -27.65 -2.76 -3.03
C LEU A 204 -27.14 -2.35 -4.42
N GLN A 205 -27.15 -3.26 -5.40
CA GLN A 205 -26.79 -2.97 -6.79
C GLN A 205 -27.70 -1.90 -7.41
N ASN A 206 -29.02 -1.98 -7.19
CA ASN A 206 -29.96 -1.00 -7.73
C ASN A 206 -29.82 0.38 -7.06
N SER A 207 -29.64 0.42 -5.74
CA SER A 207 -29.36 1.68 -5.02
C SER A 207 -28.06 2.33 -5.50
N VAL A 208 -26.98 1.57 -5.68
CA VAL A 208 -25.70 2.11 -6.19
C VAL A 208 -25.81 2.55 -7.65
N MET A 209 -26.50 1.78 -8.50
CA MET A 209 -26.75 2.19 -9.90
C MET A 209 -27.55 3.48 -9.98
N SER A 210 -28.51 3.74 -9.07
CA SER A 210 -29.25 5.01 -9.04
C SER A 210 -28.37 6.25 -8.78
N ILE A 211 -27.16 6.06 -8.26
CA ILE A 211 -26.13 7.09 -8.11
C ILE A 211 -25.33 7.25 -9.40
N VAL A 212 -24.91 6.13 -10.01
CA VAL A 212 -24.15 6.08 -11.28
C VAL A 212 -24.97 6.63 -12.46
N ASP A 213 -26.26 6.30 -12.52
CA ASP A 213 -27.22 6.80 -13.51
C ASP A 213 -27.54 8.31 -13.35
N ASN A 214 -27.00 8.97 -12.32
CA ASN A 214 -27.31 10.36 -12.02
C ASN A 214 -26.21 11.31 -12.51
N ASP A 215 -26.47 12.02 -13.62
CA ASP A 215 -25.58 13.05 -14.18
C ASP A 215 -25.22 14.20 -13.19
N THR A 216 -25.92 14.31 -12.06
CA THR A 216 -25.63 15.30 -11.00
C THR A 216 -24.95 14.70 -9.77
N ALA A 217 -24.51 13.44 -9.80
CA ALA A 217 -23.61 12.88 -8.80
C ALA A 217 -22.22 13.53 -8.92
N GLY A 218 -21.64 13.94 -7.79
CA GLY A 218 -20.30 14.52 -7.76
C GLY A 218 -19.24 13.46 -8.02
N THR A 219 -18.13 13.81 -8.68
CA THR A 219 -17.08 12.87 -9.11
C THR A 219 -16.54 11.94 -8.00
N VAL A 220 -16.42 12.45 -6.77
CA VAL A 220 -16.05 11.65 -5.58
C VAL A 220 -17.08 10.56 -5.28
N VAL A 221 -18.37 10.92 -5.34
CA VAL A 221 -19.50 10.00 -5.11
C VAL A 221 -19.53 8.96 -6.22
N THR A 222 -19.41 9.36 -7.50
CA THR A 222 -19.38 8.43 -8.63
C THR A 222 -18.21 7.45 -8.53
N LYS A 223 -17.00 7.90 -8.16
CA LYS A 223 -15.84 7.00 -7.97
C LYS A 223 -16.06 5.99 -6.84
N ARG A 224 -16.68 6.41 -5.72
CA ARG A 224 -17.04 5.49 -4.61
C ARG A 224 -18.16 4.52 -5.03
N ALA A 225 -19.15 4.97 -5.82
CA ALA A 225 -20.21 4.12 -6.37
C ALA A 225 -19.65 3.03 -7.31
N LEU A 226 -18.68 3.37 -8.16
CA LEU A 226 -17.97 2.40 -9.00
C LEU A 226 -17.19 1.37 -8.15
N ALA A 227 -16.51 1.81 -7.09
CA ALA A 227 -15.84 0.90 -6.15
C ALA A 227 -16.82 -0.03 -5.41
N ALA A 228 -18.02 0.47 -5.08
CA ALA A 228 -19.10 -0.35 -4.53
C ALA A 228 -19.61 -1.41 -5.52
N ILE A 229 -19.69 -1.11 -6.81
CA ILE A 229 -20.01 -2.11 -7.86
C ILE A 229 -18.90 -3.17 -7.92
N SER A 230 -17.63 -2.79 -7.95
CA SER A 230 -16.51 -3.74 -7.94
C SER A 230 -16.52 -4.65 -6.70
N ALA A 231 -16.95 -4.17 -5.54
CA ALA A 231 -17.12 -5.00 -4.35
C ALA A 231 -18.32 -5.95 -4.46
N LEU A 232 -19.48 -5.47 -4.93
CA LEU A 232 -20.71 -6.27 -5.07
C LEU A 232 -20.57 -7.42 -6.09
N VAL A 233 -19.95 -7.15 -7.23
CA VAL A 233 -19.82 -8.09 -8.36
C VAL A 233 -19.08 -9.38 -7.99
N LEU A 234 -18.13 -9.32 -7.04
CA LEU A 234 -17.45 -10.51 -6.52
C LEU A 234 -18.44 -11.56 -5.98
N HIS A 235 -19.50 -11.09 -5.33
CA HIS A 235 -20.49 -11.91 -4.62
C HIS A 235 -21.72 -12.27 -5.48
N PHE A 236 -21.85 -11.73 -6.69
CA PHE A 236 -22.98 -12.08 -7.57
C PHE A 236 -22.94 -13.53 -8.04
N SER A 237 -24.11 -14.16 -8.12
CA SER A 237 -24.33 -15.37 -8.90
C SER A 237 -24.22 -15.07 -10.40
N ASP A 238 -23.98 -16.10 -11.23
CA ASP A 238 -23.96 -15.94 -12.69
C ASP A 238 -25.33 -15.49 -13.23
N HIS A 239 -26.42 -15.80 -12.50
CA HIS A 239 -27.77 -15.31 -12.81
C HIS A 239 -27.87 -13.79 -12.58
N GLN A 240 -27.41 -13.29 -11.43
CA GLN A 240 -27.40 -11.85 -11.13
C GLN A 240 -26.50 -11.08 -12.09
N LEU A 241 -25.30 -11.60 -12.39
CA LEU A 241 -24.39 -10.95 -13.32
C LEU A 241 -24.98 -10.86 -14.74
N ASN A 242 -25.66 -11.91 -15.20
CA ASN A 242 -26.42 -11.89 -16.45
C ASN A 242 -27.53 -10.82 -16.45
N LEU A 243 -28.31 -10.72 -15.37
CA LEU A 243 -29.34 -9.69 -15.22
C LEU A 243 -28.74 -8.26 -15.22
N PHE A 244 -27.65 -8.04 -14.51
CA PHE A 244 -26.96 -6.75 -14.43
C PHE A 244 -26.34 -6.34 -15.78
N VAL A 245 -25.66 -7.26 -16.47
CA VAL A 245 -25.16 -7.05 -17.84
C VAL A 245 -26.30 -6.72 -18.81
N LYS A 246 -27.45 -7.39 -18.68
CA LYS A 246 -28.63 -7.15 -19.52
C LYS A 246 -29.24 -5.77 -19.25
N ASP A 247 -29.26 -5.31 -18.00
CA ASP A 247 -29.69 -3.96 -17.63
C ASP A 247 -28.74 -2.88 -18.19
N LEU A 248 -27.42 -3.04 -17.99
CA LEU A 248 -26.40 -2.16 -18.60
C LEU A 248 -26.54 -2.10 -20.13
N THR A 249 -26.77 -3.26 -20.77
CA THR A 249 -27.01 -3.36 -22.22
C THR A 249 -28.26 -2.58 -22.66
N ASN A 250 -29.31 -2.52 -21.82
CA ASN A 250 -30.50 -1.73 -22.09
C ASN A 250 -30.24 -0.23 -21.89
N LYS A 251 -29.50 0.17 -20.84
CA LYS A 251 -29.10 1.56 -20.57
C LYS A 251 -28.24 2.15 -21.69
N PHE A 252 -27.32 1.37 -22.26
CA PHE A 252 -26.59 1.79 -23.47
C PHE A 252 -27.51 1.96 -24.69
N LYS A 253 -28.50 1.08 -24.88
CA LYS A 253 -29.45 1.15 -26.00
C LYS A 253 -30.44 2.32 -25.90
N SER A 254 -30.69 2.87 -24.71
CA SER A 254 -31.59 4.01 -24.51
C SER A 254 -31.01 5.38 -24.92
N GLN A 255 -29.87 5.43 -25.61
CA GLN A 255 -29.17 6.67 -26.01
C GLN A 255 -28.92 7.61 -24.81
N PRO A 256 -28.09 7.17 -23.85
CA PRO A 256 -27.77 7.93 -22.64
C PRO A 256 -27.06 9.25 -22.97
N THR A 257 -27.07 10.21 -22.03
CA THR A 257 -26.28 11.45 -22.18
C THR A 257 -24.79 11.12 -22.23
N THR A 258 -23.96 12.00 -22.81
CA THR A 258 -22.49 11.79 -22.85
C THR A 258 -21.86 11.67 -21.45
N ILE A 259 -22.52 12.14 -20.39
CA ILE A 259 -22.07 11.96 -18.99
C ILE A 259 -22.47 10.57 -18.50
N HIS A 260 -23.75 10.20 -18.62
CA HIS A 260 -24.28 8.90 -18.24
C HIS A 260 -23.59 7.75 -19.01
N GLN A 261 -23.35 7.91 -20.31
CA GLN A 261 -22.60 6.99 -21.16
C GLN A 261 -21.18 6.74 -20.62
N ARG A 262 -20.48 7.78 -20.16
CA ARG A 262 -19.16 7.67 -19.52
C ARG A 262 -19.23 6.95 -18.17
N HIS A 263 -20.28 7.19 -17.38
CA HIS A 263 -20.51 6.46 -16.13
C HIS A 263 -20.78 4.95 -16.37
N LEU A 264 -21.57 4.62 -17.41
CA LEU A 264 -21.85 3.23 -17.82
C LEU A 264 -20.60 2.54 -18.36
N VAL A 265 -19.79 3.21 -19.18
CA VAL A 265 -18.48 2.71 -19.65
C VAL A 265 -17.53 2.44 -18.48
N ALA A 266 -17.42 3.38 -17.53
CA ALA A 266 -16.63 3.17 -16.31
C ALA A 266 -17.18 2.02 -15.44
N THR A 267 -18.49 1.78 -15.46
CA THR A 267 -19.12 0.64 -14.77
C THR A 267 -18.70 -0.68 -15.41
N VAL A 268 -18.72 -0.78 -16.74
CA VAL A 268 -18.24 -1.97 -17.45
C VAL A 268 -16.75 -2.25 -17.14
N GLY A 269 -15.90 -1.22 -17.17
CA GLY A 269 -14.49 -1.36 -16.77
C GLY A 269 -14.30 -1.80 -15.31
N SER A 270 -15.17 -1.33 -14.40
CA SER A 270 -15.16 -1.69 -12.98
C SER A 270 -15.55 -3.16 -12.74
N ILE A 271 -16.47 -3.71 -13.55
CA ILE A 271 -16.85 -5.13 -13.55
C ILE A 271 -15.71 -5.99 -14.11
N ALA A 272 -15.17 -5.60 -15.27
CA ALA A 272 -14.07 -6.29 -15.95
C ALA A 272 -12.83 -6.39 -15.05
N LYS A 273 -12.48 -5.31 -14.33
CA LYS A 273 -11.37 -5.31 -13.35
C LYS A 273 -11.64 -6.23 -12.16
N SER A 274 -12.84 -6.20 -11.57
CA SER A 274 -13.11 -6.91 -10.31
C SER A 274 -13.36 -8.41 -10.48
N ALA A 275 -13.92 -8.86 -11.60
CA ALA A 275 -14.28 -10.26 -11.81
C ALA A 275 -14.05 -10.71 -13.27
N PRO A 276 -12.83 -10.59 -13.82
CA PRO A 276 -12.53 -10.85 -15.24
C PRO A 276 -13.02 -12.23 -15.70
N ALA A 277 -12.78 -13.28 -14.90
CA ALA A 277 -13.22 -14.65 -15.21
C ALA A 277 -14.75 -14.82 -15.26
N LYS A 278 -15.52 -14.06 -14.45
CA LYS A 278 -16.99 -14.04 -14.55
C LYS A 278 -17.47 -13.13 -15.69
N PHE A 279 -16.70 -12.10 -16.05
CA PHE A 279 -17.06 -11.10 -17.04
C PHE A 279 -16.81 -11.55 -18.49
N GLY A 280 -15.77 -12.35 -18.75
CA GLY A 280 -15.37 -12.80 -20.10
C GLY A 280 -16.52 -13.26 -21.02
N PRO A 281 -17.48 -14.10 -20.57
CA PRO A 281 -18.63 -14.52 -21.39
C PRO A 281 -19.53 -13.38 -21.89
N TYR A 282 -19.53 -12.23 -21.21
CA TYR A 282 -20.36 -11.05 -21.53
C TYR A 282 -19.62 -10.01 -22.39
N LEU A 283 -18.30 -10.14 -22.52
CA LEU A 283 -17.42 -9.25 -23.28
C LEU A 283 -17.94 -8.97 -24.72
N PRO A 284 -18.40 -9.96 -25.52
CA PRO A 284 -18.90 -9.69 -26.88
C PRO A 284 -20.21 -8.89 -26.92
N THR A 285 -20.96 -8.85 -25.80
CA THR A 285 -22.23 -8.12 -25.70
C THR A 285 -22.01 -6.65 -25.33
N LEU A 286 -21.04 -6.36 -24.46
CA LEU A 286 -20.81 -5.01 -23.93
C LEU A 286 -19.70 -4.24 -24.67
N ALA A 287 -18.68 -4.91 -25.21
CA ALA A 287 -17.58 -4.26 -25.90
C ALA A 287 -17.99 -3.33 -27.07
N PRO A 288 -19.00 -3.66 -27.91
CA PRO A 288 -19.45 -2.75 -28.96
C PRO A 288 -19.91 -1.38 -28.45
N PHE A 289 -20.54 -1.32 -27.28
CA PHE A 289 -21.02 -0.07 -26.67
C PHE A 289 -19.87 0.76 -26.08
N VAL A 290 -18.87 0.10 -25.50
CA VAL A 290 -17.64 0.75 -25.01
C VAL A 290 -16.87 1.35 -26.19
N PHE A 291 -16.65 0.58 -27.26
CA PHE A 291 -15.94 1.09 -28.45
C PHE A 291 -16.74 2.18 -29.20
N SER A 292 -18.08 2.12 -29.25
CA SER A 292 -18.86 3.22 -29.84
C SER A 292 -18.74 4.53 -29.07
N ALA A 293 -18.60 4.49 -27.74
CA ALA A 293 -18.43 5.68 -26.91
C ALA A 293 -17.04 6.35 -27.10
N LEU A 294 -16.05 5.61 -27.64
CA LEU A 294 -14.76 6.19 -28.05
C LEU A 294 -14.85 6.80 -29.46
N GLY A 295 -15.69 6.24 -30.33
CA GLY A 295 -15.85 6.70 -31.72
C GLY A 295 -16.46 8.09 -31.88
N GLU A 296 -17.26 8.56 -30.92
CA GLU A 296 -17.91 9.87 -30.98
C GLU A 296 -16.96 11.04 -30.67
N ASP A 297 -15.98 10.86 -29.77
CA ASP A 297 -14.91 11.83 -29.52
C ASP A 297 -13.75 11.73 -30.57
N ALA A 298 -13.75 10.72 -31.45
CA ALA A 298 -12.65 10.43 -32.39
C ALA A 298 -12.63 11.23 -33.71
N VAL A 299 -13.54 12.20 -33.92
CA VAL A 299 -13.59 13.01 -35.15
C VAL A 299 -12.84 14.36 -34.99
N ALA A 300 -11.60 14.27 -34.51
CA ALA A 300 -10.61 15.36 -34.54
C ALA A 300 -9.22 14.79 -34.92
N PRO A 301 -8.59 15.25 -36.02
CA PRO A 301 -7.48 14.50 -36.62
C PRO A 301 -6.11 14.81 -35.99
N SER A 302 -5.70 14.04 -34.97
CA SER A 302 -4.31 14.07 -34.48
C SER A 302 -3.83 12.74 -33.89
N ARG A 303 -3.05 12.00 -34.72
CA ARG A 303 -2.03 10.99 -34.37
C ARG A 303 -2.50 9.75 -33.59
N CYS A 304 -2.53 8.61 -34.29
CA CYS A 304 -2.44 7.30 -33.65
C CYS A 304 -1.06 7.12 -32.99
N ALA A 305 -1.05 6.46 -31.83
CA ALA A 305 0.12 5.80 -31.27
C ALA A 305 -0.17 4.28 -31.19
N CYS A 306 0.86 3.45 -31.22
CA CYS A 306 0.73 2.02 -31.00
C CYS A 306 0.63 1.71 -29.50
N PHE A 307 -0.08 0.64 -29.15
CA PHE A 307 -0.08 0.07 -27.81
C PHE A 307 1.04 -0.97 -27.67
N ASP A 308 1.65 -1.01 -26.50
CA ASP A 308 2.28 -2.19 -25.89
C ASP A 308 1.74 -2.31 -24.44
N GLU A 309 1.88 -3.47 -23.80
CA GLU A 309 1.08 -3.86 -22.63
C GLU A 309 1.72 -3.54 -21.26
N GLU A 310 1.12 -2.63 -20.46
CA GLU A 310 1.12 -2.70 -18.98
C GLU A 310 0.19 -1.63 -18.36
N TYR A 311 -1.02 -1.98 -17.89
CA TYR A 311 -1.88 -1.10 -17.06
C TYR A 311 -2.96 -1.87 -16.27
N LEU A 312 -2.71 -2.11 -14.97
CA LEU A 312 -3.70 -2.56 -13.96
C LEU A 312 -3.22 -2.08 -12.56
N GLU A 313 -4.11 -2.09 -11.56
CA GLU A 313 -3.84 -1.68 -10.16
C GLU A 313 -3.41 -0.22 -9.83
N ALA A 314 -4.27 0.77 -10.11
CA ALA A 314 -4.29 2.05 -9.37
C ALA A 314 -5.70 2.31 -8.79
N GLY A 315 -5.85 2.22 -7.44
CA GLY A 315 -7.13 1.82 -6.85
C GLY A 315 -7.77 2.67 -5.74
N LEU A 316 -7.06 3.24 -4.76
CA LEU A 316 -7.73 3.87 -3.61
C LEU A 316 -6.94 4.92 -2.81
N ARG A 317 -7.40 6.18 -2.86
CA ARG A 317 -7.56 7.20 -1.78
C ARG A 317 -7.64 8.62 -2.40
N ILE A 318 -8.44 9.50 -1.78
CA ILE A 318 -8.69 10.90 -2.20
C ILE A 318 -8.81 11.76 -0.93
N HIS A 319 -8.63 13.09 -1.07
CA HIS A 319 -8.97 14.22 -0.17
C HIS A 319 -7.76 14.92 0.48
N PHE A 320 -7.74 16.25 0.69
CA PHE A 320 -8.81 17.27 0.55
C PHE A 320 -8.27 18.67 0.12
N THR A 321 -8.68 19.19 -1.05
CA THR A 321 -8.84 20.65 -1.38
C THR A 321 -7.63 21.62 -1.25
N SER A 322 -7.60 22.85 -1.81
CA SER A 322 -8.65 23.67 -2.47
C SER A 322 -8.06 24.69 -3.47
N PHE A 323 -8.81 24.96 -4.54
CA PHE A 323 -9.08 26.28 -5.19
C PHE A 323 -7.96 27.35 -5.33
N ARG A 324 -7.67 28.13 -6.42
CA ARG A 324 -8.30 28.64 -7.69
C ARG A 324 -7.26 29.72 -8.26
N VAL A 325 -7.13 30.39 -9.45
CA VAL A 325 -7.77 30.83 -10.76
C VAL A 325 -6.64 31.34 -11.74
N GLY A 326 -6.67 31.66 -13.06
CA GLY A 326 -7.60 31.75 -14.23
C GLY A 326 -7.66 33.18 -14.88
N THR A 327 -7.72 33.51 -16.20
CA THR A 327 -7.77 32.81 -17.54
C THR A 327 -7.40 33.79 -18.73
N MET A 328 -7.53 33.42 -20.04
CA MET A 328 -7.35 34.20 -21.33
C MET A 328 -5.91 34.50 -21.84
N ARG A 329 -5.55 34.58 -23.15
CA ARG A 329 -6.12 34.13 -24.47
C ARG A 329 -5.12 34.32 -25.67
N MET A 330 -5.22 33.50 -26.74
CA MET A 330 -4.82 33.77 -28.17
C MET A 330 -3.30 33.89 -28.52
N LEU A 331 -2.76 33.60 -29.74
CA LEU A 331 -3.30 33.13 -31.05
C LEU A 331 -2.23 32.38 -31.93
N ASN A 332 -2.69 31.41 -32.75
CA ASN A 332 -2.21 30.79 -34.04
C ASN A 332 -0.80 30.96 -34.68
N TRP A 333 -0.55 30.05 -35.66
CA TRP A 333 0.34 30.02 -36.86
C TRP A 333 1.42 28.90 -36.81
N ALA A 334 1.72 28.10 -37.83
CA ALA A 334 1.01 27.71 -39.08
C ALA A 334 1.60 26.38 -39.67
N LEU A 335 0.86 25.69 -40.55
CA LEU A 335 1.27 24.52 -41.37
C LEU A 335 1.34 24.93 -42.87
N PRO A 336 1.70 24.08 -43.87
CA PRO A 336 2.16 22.66 -43.88
C PRO A 336 3.46 22.43 -44.71
N PHE A 337 3.88 21.16 -44.98
CA PHE A 337 3.86 20.54 -46.35
C PHE A 337 4.54 19.14 -46.49
N TRP A 338 3.98 18.28 -47.39
CA TRP A 338 4.43 16.92 -47.87
C TRP A 338 4.42 15.79 -46.80
N GLY A 339 4.14 14.51 -47.13
CA GLY A 339 3.71 13.90 -48.41
C GLY A 339 3.25 12.43 -48.25
N LEU A 340 2.42 11.90 -49.17
CA LEU A 340 1.72 10.60 -49.07
C LEU A 340 2.61 9.36 -49.32
N ALA A 341 2.28 8.24 -48.67
CA ALA A 341 2.45 6.89 -49.22
C ALA A 341 1.47 5.87 -48.58
N ALA A 342 1.16 4.78 -49.31
CA ALA A 342 0.51 3.53 -48.88
C ALA A 342 -0.86 3.59 -48.15
N CYS A 343 -1.96 3.38 -48.91
CA CYS A 343 -3.28 3.00 -48.35
C CYS A 343 -4.07 2.13 -49.36
N THR A 344 -3.75 0.82 -49.45
CA THR A 344 -4.42 -0.11 -50.39
C THR A 344 -4.44 -1.57 -49.91
N THR A 345 -5.40 -1.95 -49.04
CA THR A 345 -5.97 -3.32 -48.94
C THR A 345 -7.27 -3.28 -48.12
N ALA A 346 -8.35 -2.76 -48.70
CA ALA A 346 -9.67 -2.79 -48.09
C ALA A 346 -10.54 -3.88 -48.75
N ARG A 347 -11.46 -4.45 -47.95
CA ARG A 347 -12.58 -5.34 -48.33
C ARG A 347 -12.20 -6.75 -48.80
N ASN A 348 -12.71 -7.77 -48.11
CA ASN A 348 -13.89 -8.52 -48.59
C ASN A 348 -14.39 -9.58 -47.58
N ILE A 349 -15.61 -10.09 -47.84
CA ILE A 349 -16.28 -11.24 -47.20
C ILE A 349 -16.79 -11.01 -45.76
N ILE A 350 -18.02 -10.51 -45.67
CA ILE A 350 -19.02 -11.03 -44.74
C ILE A 350 -20.12 -11.68 -45.58
N THR A 351 -20.34 -12.99 -45.43
CA THR A 351 -21.56 -13.67 -45.92
C THR A 351 -21.81 -14.94 -45.10
N LEU A 352 -22.99 -15.02 -44.49
CA LEU A 352 -23.50 -16.23 -43.82
C LEU A 352 -24.32 -17.07 -44.81
N GLN A 353 -24.23 -18.40 -44.73
CA GLN A 353 -25.41 -19.30 -44.71
C GLN A 353 -25.04 -20.74 -44.34
N SER A 354 -26.05 -21.57 -44.05
CA SER A 354 -25.92 -22.93 -43.52
C SER A 354 -26.56 -23.98 -44.44
N ASN A 355 -26.10 -25.25 -44.37
CA ASN A 355 -27.02 -26.40 -44.38
C ASN A 355 -26.36 -27.74 -43.96
N HIS A 356 -27.21 -28.71 -43.60
CA HIS A 356 -26.86 -30.05 -43.09
C HIS A 356 -26.28 -31.03 -44.12
N GLN A 357 -25.52 -32.02 -43.63
CA GLN A 357 -25.89 -33.44 -43.79
C GLN A 357 -25.30 -34.33 -42.67
N VAL A 358 -25.83 -35.55 -42.51
CA VAL A 358 -25.56 -36.49 -41.38
C VAL A 358 -25.58 -37.95 -41.87
N SER A 359 -24.64 -38.79 -41.41
CA SER A 359 -24.79 -40.27 -41.28
C SER A 359 -23.66 -40.91 -40.42
N PRO A 360 -23.83 -42.13 -39.85
CA PRO A 360 -23.11 -42.60 -38.64
C PRO A 360 -22.39 -43.99 -38.80
N ILE A 361 -22.18 -44.74 -37.68
CA ILE A 361 -21.57 -46.11 -37.49
C ILE A 361 -20.03 -46.10 -37.29
N LEU A 362 -19.36 -46.81 -36.35
CA LEU A 362 -19.67 -47.57 -35.08
C LEU A 362 -18.37 -47.63 -34.19
N PRO A 363 -18.33 -48.19 -32.95
CA PRO A 363 -17.30 -47.88 -31.92
C PRO A 363 -16.28 -48.99 -31.52
N HIS A 364 -15.36 -48.60 -30.61
CA HIS A 364 -14.45 -49.39 -29.73
C HIS A 364 -13.20 -50.06 -30.37
N PRO A 365 -12.16 -50.41 -29.57
CA PRO A 365 -12.04 -50.44 -28.10
C PRO A 365 -11.05 -49.41 -27.49
N GLN A 366 -10.63 -49.66 -26.24
CA GLN A 366 -9.70 -48.86 -25.44
C GLN A 366 -8.24 -49.20 -25.77
N ASP A 367 -7.33 -48.25 -25.54
CA ASP A 367 -5.92 -48.52 -25.22
C ASP A 367 -5.44 -47.52 -24.15
N ASP A 368 -4.51 -47.95 -23.29
CA ASP A 368 -4.08 -47.25 -22.07
C ASP A 368 -2.70 -46.60 -22.26
N VAL A 369 -2.59 -45.29 -21.99
CA VAL A 369 -1.33 -44.55 -22.08
C VAL A 369 -1.19 -43.60 -20.89
N SER A 370 -0.05 -43.74 -20.20
CA SER A 370 0.26 -43.09 -18.93
C SER A 370 0.07 -41.57 -18.89
N ILE A 371 -0.62 -41.08 -17.85
CA ILE A 371 -0.54 -39.68 -17.44
C ILE A 371 0.87 -39.40 -16.92
N GLN A 372 1.66 -38.62 -17.66
CA GLN A 372 2.83 -37.94 -17.09
C GLN A 372 2.34 -36.77 -16.22
N PRO A 373 2.89 -36.58 -15.00
CA PRO A 373 2.47 -35.49 -14.13
C PRO A 373 2.97 -34.15 -14.68
N LEU A 374 2.05 -33.29 -15.11
CA LEU A 374 2.33 -31.87 -15.36
C LEU A 374 2.61 -31.18 -14.02
N ALA A 375 3.88 -31.04 -13.66
CA ALA A 375 4.33 -30.29 -12.50
C ALA A 375 4.09 -28.77 -12.70
N GLY A 376 3.99 -28.02 -11.60
CA GLY A 376 3.99 -26.54 -11.63
C GLY A 376 2.65 -25.83 -11.39
N ARG A 377 1.66 -26.47 -10.78
CA ARG A 377 0.55 -25.75 -10.12
C ARG A 377 0.34 -26.29 -8.70
N ALA A 378 0.67 -25.48 -7.70
CA ALA A 378 0.19 -25.68 -6.34
C ALA A 378 -1.37 -25.61 -6.32
N PRO A 379 -2.05 -26.39 -5.46
CA PRO A 379 -3.51 -26.38 -5.41
C PRO A 379 -4.03 -25.02 -4.91
N ALA A 380 -4.90 -24.40 -5.70
CA ALA A 380 -5.50 -23.11 -5.38
C ALA A 380 -6.32 -23.19 -4.08
N GLY A 381 -5.81 -22.59 -3.00
CA GLY A 381 -6.49 -22.56 -1.70
C GLY A 381 -5.59 -22.32 -0.49
N LEU A 382 -4.31 -22.72 -0.56
CA LEU A 382 -3.35 -22.55 0.54
C LEU A 382 -3.24 -21.08 0.98
N ARG A 383 -3.57 -20.83 2.25
CA ARG A 383 -3.47 -19.51 2.90
C ARG A 383 -2.24 -19.43 3.80
N CYS A 384 -1.82 -18.20 4.05
CA CYS A 384 -0.70 -17.85 4.93
C CYS A 384 -0.90 -16.47 5.55
N GLY A 385 -0.01 -16.10 6.47
CA GLY A 385 -0.02 -14.81 7.15
C GLY A 385 -0.28 -14.92 8.64
N SER A 386 -0.30 -13.78 9.32
CA SER A 386 -0.54 -13.70 10.76
C SER A 386 -1.90 -14.29 11.15
N GLY A 387 -1.90 -15.14 12.18
CA GLY A 387 -3.08 -15.90 12.61
C GLY A 387 -3.47 -17.08 11.72
N VAL A 388 -2.77 -17.32 10.60
CA VAL A 388 -3.04 -18.43 9.65
C VAL A 388 -1.89 -19.44 9.64
N GLY A 389 -0.65 -18.98 9.48
CA GLY A 389 0.53 -19.83 9.42
C GLY A 389 1.50 -19.49 8.27
N LYS A 390 2.60 -20.26 8.19
CA LYS A 390 3.61 -20.18 7.14
C LYS A 390 3.27 -21.13 5.98
N CYS A 391 3.60 -20.74 4.76
CA CYS A 391 3.47 -21.57 3.57
C CYS A 391 4.33 -22.84 3.64
N PRO A 392 3.95 -23.90 2.89
CA PRO A 392 4.80 -25.06 2.64
C PRO A 392 6.19 -24.68 2.10
N GLU A 393 7.14 -25.60 2.19
CA GLU A 393 8.52 -25.39 1.74
C GLU A 393 8.58 -24.88 0.29
N LYS A 394 9.45 -23.87 0.08
CA LYS A 394 9.68 -23.19 -1.21
C LYS A 394 8.50 -22.38 -1.77
N LEU A 395 7.38 -22.25 -1.05
CA LEU A 395 6.28 -21.35 -1.42
C LEU A 395 6.35 -20.00 -0.69
N CYS A 396 6.14 -18.94 -1.45
CA CYS A 396 6.11 -17.55 -1.00
C CYS A 396 4.70 -17.16 -0.52
N CYS A 397 4.59 -16.13 0.33
CA CYS A 397 3.32 -15.68 0.90
C CYS A 397 3.02 -14.25 0.45
N SER A 398 2.05 -14.06 -0.45
CA SER A 398 1.68 -12.73 -0.95
C SER A 398 1.05 -11.84 0.13
N THR A 399 1.02 -10.52 -0.05
CA THR A 399 0.24 -9.57 0.79
C THR A 399 -1.23 -9.97 0.96
N ALA A 400 -1.81 -10.63 -0.05
CA ALA A 400 -3.18 -11.13 -0.01
C ALA A 400 -3.38 -12.35 0.95
N GLY A 401 -2.30 -12.94 1.47
CA GLY A 401 -2.33 -14.09 2.37
C GLY A 401 -2.48 -15.44 1.67
N TYR A 402 -1.93 -15.59 0.46
CA TYR A 402 -1.97 -16.82 -0.34
C TYR A 402 -0.56 -17.37 -0.56
N CYS A 403 -0.44 -18.70 -0.60
CA CYS A 403 0.81 -19.37 -0.95
C CYS A 403 0.95 -19.59 -2.46
N GLY A 404 2.10 -19.23 -3.01
CA GLY A 404 2.43 -19.43 -4.42
C GLY A 404 3.91 -19.21 -4.71
N ASP A 405 4.30 -19.47 -5.96
CA ASP A 405 5.67 -19.41 -6.49
C ASP A 405 5.82 -18.38 -7.64
N SER A 406 4.76 -17.61 -7.95
CA SER A 406 4.84 -16.52 -8.95
C SER A 406 5.60 -15.31 -8.41
N LYS A 407 6.05 -14.45 -9.33
CA LYS A 407 6.64 -13.13 -9.05
C LYS A 407 5.84 -12.37 -7.99
N ASP A 408 4.52 -12.32 -8.13
CA ASP A 408 3.58 -11.56 -7.27
C ASP A 408 3.39 -12.19 -5.87
N HIS A 409 3.86 -13.43 -5.67
CA HIS A 409 3.91 -14.09 -4.37
C HIS A 409 5.28 -13.93 -3.69
N CYS A 410 6.38 -13.90 -4.46
CA CYS A 410 7.76 -13.93 -3.95
C CYS A 410 8.43 -12.55 -3.86
N SER A 411 8.01 -11.59 -4.68
CA SER A 411 8.64 -10.28 -4.79
C SER A 411 8.70 -9.54 -3.46
N SER A 412 9.84 -8.90 -3.22
CA SER A 412 9.95 -7.88 -2.17
C SER A 412 9.45 -6.53 -2.69
N PRO A 413 8.79 -5.71 -1.85
CA PRO A 413 8.63 -5.87 -0.41
C PRO A 413 7.39 -6.69 0.00
N ASP A 414 6.52 -7.03 -0.94
CA ASP A 414 5.15 -7.54 -0.72
C ASP A 414 5.05 -8.95 -0.15
N CYS A 415 6.04 -9.81 -0.39
CA CYS A 415 6.05 -11.15 0.19
C CYS A 415 6.25 -11.09 1.72
N GLN A 416 5.30 -11.65 2.48
CA GLN A 416 5.31 -11.64 3.93
C GLN A 416 6.42 -12.55 4.48
N ILE A 417 7.56 -11.96 4.87
CA ILE A 417 8.80 -12.68 5.19
C ILE A 417 8.64 -13.76 6.28
N ASP A 418 7.87 -13.49 7.34
CA ASP A 418 7.62 -14.46 8.41
C ASP A 418 6.80 -15.69 7.93
N TYR A 419 6.05 -15.55 6.84
CA TYR A 419 5.03 -16.52 6.42
C TYR A 419 5.28 -17.18 5.06
N GLY A 420 6.42 -16.92 4.39
CA GLY A 420 6.77 -17.56 3.11
C GLY A 420 8.28 -17.68 2.86
N TYR A 421 8.64 -18.17 1.67
CA TYR A 421 10.01 -18.28 1.15
C TYR A 421 10.36 -17.15 0.16
N CYS A 422 10.12 -15.91 0.59
CA CYS A 422 10.26 -14.67 -0.18
C CYS A 422 11.67 -14.42 -0.77
N ASP A 423 11.73 -13.63 -1.86
CA ASP A 423 12.98 -13.10 -2.45
C ASP A 423 13.83 -12.32 -1.44
N ALA A 424 13.18 -11.74 -0.42
CA ALA A 424 13.82 -11.09 0.73
C ALA A 424 14.84 -12.00 1.45
N HIS A 425 14.67 -13.32 1.41
CA HIS A 425 15.55 -14.29 2.05
C HIS A 425 16.75 -14.71 1.18
N MET A 426 16.82 -14.28 -0.07
CA MET A 426 17.98 -14.55 -0.94
C MET A 426 19.17 -13.76 -0.40
N THR A 427 20.13 -14.43 0.24
CA THR A 427 21.25 -13.76 0.92
C THR A 427 22.32 -13.32 -0.08
N PRO A 428 22.96 -12.16 0.12
CA PRO A 428 24.13 -11.75 -0.66
C PRO A 428 25.33 -12.67 -0.40
N GLY A 429 26.37 -12.55 -1.22
CA GLY A 429 27.61 -13.30 -1.02
C GLY A 429 28.50 -12.75 0.11
N GLY A 430 29.49 -13.55 0.52
CA GLY A 430 30.57 -13.09 1.41
C GLY A 430 30.24 -13.14 2.91
N SER A 431 31.15 -12.59 3.71
CA SER A 431 31.02 -12.54 5.18
C SER A 431 29.99 -11.50 5.65
N SER A 432 29.50 -11.66 6.88
CA SER A 432 28.80 -10.58 7.59
C SER A 432 29.71 -9.36 7.75
N THR A 433 29.09 -8.18 7.86
CA THR A 433 29.73 -6.89 8.20
C THR A 433 29.50 -6.50 9.67
N GLU A 434 28.88 -7.37 10.47
CA GLU A 434 28.46 -7.07 11.85
C GLU A 434 29.63 -6.71 12.77
N ASP A 435 30.73 -7.48 12.69
CA ASP A 435 31.96 -7.29 13.48
C ASP A 435 32.86 -6.13 12.98
N ILE A 436 32.53 -5.49 11.85
CA ILE A 436 33.33 -4.37 11.33
C ILE A 436 33.10 -3.15 12.23
N PRO A 437 34.16 -2.48 12.74
CA PRO A 437 34.04 -1.34 13.64
C PRO A 437 33.09 -0.25 13.14
N ARG A 438 32.28 0.28 14.06
CA ARG A 438 31.22 1.25 13.77
C ARG A 438 31.48 2.59 14.49
N PRO A 439 32.58 3.30 14.20
CA PRO A 439 32.86 4.60 14.80
C PRO A 439 31.80 5.62 14.37
N LEU A 440 31.53 6.58 15.26
CA LEU A 440 30.55 7.64 15.06
C LEU A 440 31.28 8.96 14.75
N ASP A 441 31.96 8.99 13.61
CA ASP A 441 32.82 10.09 13.17
C ASP A 441 32.08 11.13 12.31
N GLY A 442 32.71 12.29 12.08
CA GLY A 442 32.18 13.33 11.20
C GLY A 442 31.29 14.37 11.89
N THR A 443 30.51 15.09 11.09
CA THR A 443 29.65 16.21 11.55
C THR A 443 28.16 15.96 11.40
N ALA A 444 27.76 14.93 10.64
CA ALA A 444 26.36 14.53 10.55
C ALA A 444 25.92 13.73 11.78
N LEU A 445 24.67 13.92 12.23
CA LEU A 445 24.14 13.19 13.39
C LEU A 445 23.84 11.73 13.06
N TYR A 446 24.15 10.84 14.00
CA TYR A 446 23.77 9.42 13.96
C TYR A 446 22.45 9.16 14.70
N GLY A 447 21.84 8.00 14.45
CA GLY A 447 20.72 7.47 15.22
C GLY A 447 20.98 7.55 16.75
N PRO A 448 19.97 7.87 17.57
CA PRO A 448 18.54 7.93 17.25
C PRO A 448 18.04 9.25 16.62
N HIS A 449 18.94 10.15 16.21
CA HIS A 449 18.54 11.40 15.57
C HIS A 449 18.10 11.18 14.11
N ILE A 450 17.05 11.92 13.71
CA ILE A 450 16.55 11.95 12.32
C ILE A 450 16.98 13.27 11.67
N ILE A 451 17.57 13.19 10.48
CA ILE A 451 17.92 14.35 9.66
C ILE A 451 16.84 14.55 8.59
N ARG A 452 16.19 15.71 8.58
CA ARG A 452 15.13 16.06 7.59
C ARG A 452 15.54 17.14 6.59
N SER A 453 16.50 17.98 6.92
CA SER A 453 16.95 19.10 6.08
C SER A 453 18.46 19.18 6.07
N CYS A 454 19.00 19.69 4.97
CA CYS A 454 20.39 20.10 4.82
C CYS A 454 20.74 21.29 5.74
N THR A 455 22.04 21.52 5.98
CA THR A 455 22.54 22.58 6.88
C THR A 455 23.41 23.63 6.16
N VAL A 456 24.04 23.29 5.04
CA VAL A 456 24.93 24.18 4.28
C VAL A 456 24.09 25.09 3.36
N PRO A 457 24.09 26.43 3.53
CA PRO A 457 23.23 27.32 2.74
C PRO A 457 23.52 27.28 1.23
N GLY A 458 22.50 27.51 0.43
CA GLY A 458 22.56 27.49 -1.04
C GLY A 458 22.69 26.09 -1.67
N THR A 459 22.62 25.02 -0.87
CA THR A 459 22.67 23.63 -1.35
C THR A 459 21.29 22.97 -1.42
N VAL A 460 21.09 22.08 -2.38
CA VAL A 460 19.94 21.18 -2.42
C VAL A 460 20.43 19.76 -2.70
N ALA A 461 20.10 18.82 -1.82
CA ALA A 461 20.35 17.41 -2.05
C ALA A 461 19.16 16.79 -2.78
N LEU A 462 19.35 16.49 -4.07
CA LEU A 462 18.43 15.61 -4.81
C LEU A 462 18.74 14.17 -4.42
N THR A 463 17.73 13.42 -3.98
CA THR A 463 17.89 12.05 -3.52
C THR A 463 16.91 11.09 -4.19
N PHE A 464 17.40 9.91 -4.55
CA PHE A 464 16.69 8.91 -5.32
C PHE A 464 16.68 7.57 -4.59
N ASP A 465 15.49 7.04 -4.36
CA ASP A 465 15.25 5.83 -3.59
C ASP A 465 14.89 4.63 -4.50
N ASP A 466 14.93 3.42 -3.92
CA ASP A 466 14.65 2.12 -4.53
C ASP A 466 15.58 1.61 -5.65
N GLY A 467 16.38 2.48 -6.28
CA GLY A 467 17.33 2.12 -7.34
C GLY A 467 18.43 1.12 -6.94
N PRO A 468 19.26 0.67 -7.92
CA PRO A 468 19.12 0.94 -9.35
C PRO A 468 18.00 0.09 -10.00
N LYS A 469 17.52 0.52 -11.15
CA LYS A 469 16.55 -0.17 -12.04
C LYS A 469 16.80 0.26 -13.51
N GLU A 470 15.87 0.05 -14.45
CA GLU A 470 16.09 0.35 -15.87
C GLU A 470 16.42 1.83 -16.17
N PHE A 471 15.74 2.80 -15.54
CA PHE A 471 15.91 4.23 -15.86
C PHE A 471 17.17 4.86 -15.24
N THR A 472 17.76 4.23 -14.21
CA THR A 472 18.92 4.75 -13.45
C THR A 472 20.09 5.15 -14.35
N LYS A 473 20.33 4.44 -15.46
CA LYS A 473 21.41 4.78 -16.41
C LYS A 473 21.21 6.16 -17.03
N ASP A 474 19.99 6.48 -17.41
CA ASP A 474 19.63 7.73 -18.08
C ASP A 474 19.59 8.89 -17.09
N LEU A 475 19.27 8.62 -15.81
CA LEU A 475 19.41 9.57 -14.71
C LEU A 475 20.88 9.97 -14.50
N LEU A 476 21.80 9.01 -14.51
CA LEU A 476 23.24 9.30 -14.42
C LEU A 476 23.70 10.11 -15.64
N ASP A 477 23.28 9.73 -16.86
CA ASP A 477 23.56 10.49 -18.08
C ASP A 477 22.98 11.92 -18.02
N LEU A 478 21.86 12.14 -17.31
CA LEU A 478 21.26 13.45 -17.09
C LEU A 478 22.03 14.27 -16.05
N LEU A 479 22.38 13.69 -14.90
CA LEU A 479 23.14 14.37 -13.84
C LEU A 479 24.52 14.81 -14.35
N ASP A 480 25.22 13.95 -15.11
CA ASP A 480 26.51 14.29 -15.74
C ASP A 480 26.38 15.48 -16.72
N ARG A 481 25.27 15.61 -17.48
CA ARG A 481 25.02 16.76 -18.39
C ARG A 481 24.81 18.10 -17.67
N TYR A 482 24.41 18.08 -16.41
CA TYR A 482 24.18 19.27 -15.59
C TYR A 482 25.30 19.49 -14.56
N GLU A 483 26.39 18.72 -14.63
CA GLU A 483 27.49 18.66 -13.64
C GLU A 483 27.03 18.44 -12.19
N ALA A 484 25.81 17.94 -12.02
CA ALA A 484 25.10 17.85 -10.74
C ALA A 484 25.53 16.61 -9.95
N LYS A 485 25.39 16.66 -8.61
CA LYS A 485 25.52 15.50 -7.74
C LYS A 485 24.22 15.24 -6.99
N ALA A 486 24.01 13.97 -6.65
CA ALA A 486 22.80 13.44 -6.02
C ALA A 486 23.18 12.35 -5.02
N THR A 487 22.20 11.83 -4.27
CA THR A 487 22.38 10.70 -3.36
C THR A 487 21.41 9.57 -3.69
N PHE A 488 21.92 8.34 -3.83
CA PHE A 488 21.12 7.17 -4.16
C PHE A 488 20.98 6.27 -2.94
N PHE A 489 19.74 6.06 -2.47
CA PHE A 489 19.41 5.15 -1.39
C PHE A 489 19.07 3.77 -2.01
N ILE A 490 20.05 2.87 -1.99
CA ILE A 490 20.03 1.62 -2.74
C ILE A 490 19.34 0.50 -1.96
N THR A 491 18.32 -0.12 -2.56
CA THR A 491 17.78 -1.41 -2.09
C THR A 491 18.56 -2.59 -2.66
N GLY A 492 18.71 -3.65 -1.86
CA GLY A 492 19.53 -4.82 -2.19
C GLY A 492 18.87 -5.86 -3.10
N ASN A 493 17.61 -6.19 -2.84
CA ASN A 493 16.73 -7.01 -3.67
C ASN A 493 15.28 -6.54 -3.47
N ASN A 494 14.79 -5.69 -4.37
CA ASN A 494 13.46 -5.07 -4.29
C ASN A 494 12.79 -5.01 -5.68
N ASN A 495 11.46 -4.87 -5.73
CA ASN A 495 10.69 -4.69 -6.96
C ASN A 495 11.01 -5.74 -8.06
N ALA A 496 11.28 -6.98 -7.63
CA ALA A 496 11.72 -8.11 -8.46
C ALA A 496 12.99 -7.89 -9.32
N LYS A 497 13.84 -6.89 -8.99
CA LYS A 497 15.08 -6.61 -9.74
C LYS A 497 16.20 -7.63 -9.52
N GLY A 498 16.04 -8.53 -8.54
CA GLY A 498 17.07 -9.44 -8.07
C GLY A 498 18.14 -8.75 -7.24
N GLN A 499 19.14 -9.52 -6.79
CA GLN A 499 20.18 -9.06 -5.88
C GLN A 499 21.18 -8.14 -6.60
N ILE A 500 21.53 -6.99 -6.00
CA ILE A 500 22.45 -6.01 -6.62
C ILE A 500 23.87 -6.54 -6.88
N ASP A 501 24.33 -7.55 -6.13
CA ASP A 501 25.65 -8.18 -6.25
C ASP A 501 25.63 -9.49 -7.06
N SER A 502 24.46 -9.93 -7.58
CA SER A 502 24.35 -11.15 -8.38
C SER A 502 25.14 -11.07 -9.70
N PRO A 503 26.01 -12.05 -10.02
CA PRO A 503 26.72 -12.10 -11.30
C PRO A 503 25.78 -12.09 -12.51
N GLY A 504 26.08 -11.24 -13.50
CA GLY A 504 25.28 -11.06 -14.71
C GLY A 504 24.22 -9.96 -14.62
N MET A 505 23.90 -9.45 -13.42
CA MET A 505 23.04 -8.28 -13.29
C MET A 505 23.78 -6.97 -13.64
N PRO A 506 23.09 -5.97 -14.24
CA PRO A 506 23.70 -4.68 -14.58
C PRO A 506 23.94 -3.78 -13.35
N TRP A 507 23.31 -4.08 -12.22
CA TRP A 507 23.30 -3.25 -11.00
C TRP A 507 24.69 -2.91 -10.47
N ALA A 508 25.58 -3.90 -10.37
CA ALA A 508 26.97 -3.71 -9.95
C ALA A 508 27.81 -2.83 -10.91
N GLY A 509 27.36 -2.62 -12.16
CA GLY A 509 27.96 -1.64 -13.07
C GLY A 509 27.50 -0.21 -12.74
N LEU A 510 26.19 -0.02 -12.59
CA LEU A 510 25.59 1.28 -12.27
C LEU A 510 26.01 1.80 -10.88
N ILE A 511 26.09 0.92 -9.88
CA ILE A 511 26.52 1.24 -8.51
C ILE A 511 27.98 1.73 -8.46
N ARG A 512 28.89 1.15 -9.26
CA ARG A 512 30.25 1.68 -9.42
C ARG A 512 30.26 3.03 -10.14
N ARG A 513 29.50 3.17 -11.24
CA ARG A 513 29.37 4.47 -11.93
C ARG A 513 28.86 5.57 -11.01
N MET A 514 27.89 5.31 -10.13
CA MET A 514 27.40 6.30 -9.16
C MET A 514 28.55 6.89 -8.33
N HIS A 515 29.41 6.01 -7.80
CA HIS A 515 30.57 6.42 -7.01
C HIS A 515 31.63 7.13 -7.87
N GLU A 516 31.93 6.60 -9.06
CA GLU A 516 32.93 7.15 -9.98
C GLU A 516 32.53 8.53 -10.55
N SER A 517 31.24 8.79 -10.79
CA SER A 517 30.67 10.11 -11.11
C SER A 517 30.59 11.05 -9.88
N GLY A 518 31.01 10.61 -8.70
CA GLY A 518 31.06 11.41 -7.47
C GLY A 518 29.70 11.64 -6.81
N HIS A 519 28.73 10.76 -7.04
CA HIS A 519 27.47 10.73 -6.27
C HIS A 519 27.67 9.98 -4.95
N GLN A 520 26.80 10.26 -3.97
CA GLN A 520 26.79 9.51 -2.72
C GLN A 520 25.88 8.29 -2.85
N LEU A 521 26.32 7.15 -2.33
CA LEU A 521 25.47 5.98 -2.12
C LEU A 521 25.12 5.84 -0.64
N ALA A 522 23.91 5.38 -0.38
CA ALA A 522 23.35 5.18 0.95
C ALA A 522 22.49 3.90 0.98
N SER A 523 22.21 3.37 2.17
CA SER A 523 21.38 2.17 2.30
C SER A 523 19.89 2.50 2.28
N HIS A 524 19.10 1.70 1.56
CA HIS A 524 17.64 1.66 1.68
C HIS A 524 17.13 0.27 2.12
N THR A 525 17.93 -0.43 2.94
CA THR A 525 17.69 -1.82 3.39
C THR A 525 17.82 -2.88 2.29
N TRP A 526 17.76 -4.15 2.66
CA TRP A 526 17.84 -5.26 1.71
C TRP A 526 16.60 -5.32 0.83
N SER A 527 15.42 -5.46 1.43
CA SER A 527 14.18 -5.81 0.71
C SER A 527 13.00 -4.89 1.06
N HIS A 528 13.31 -3.60 1.25
CA HIS A 528 12.38 -2.48 1.46
C HIS A 528 11.30 -2.76 2.52
N GLN A 529 11.71 -3.32 3.65
CA GLN A 529 10.79 -3.66 4.75
C GLN A 529 10.55 -2.48 5.69
N ASP A 530 9.32 -2.34 6.17
CA ASP A 530 8.96 -1.33 7.17
C ASP A 530 9.65 -1.63 8.51
N LEU A 531 10.71 -0.85 8.80
CA LEU A 531 11.56 -1.07 9.97
C LEU A 531 10.82 -0.85 11.31
N SER A 532 9.66 -0.20 11.32
CA SER A 532 8.83 -0.06 12.53
C SER A 532 7.84 -1.20 12.73
N LYS A 533 7.64 -2.08 11.73
CA LYS A 533 6.77 -3.26 11.80
C LYS A 533 7.54 -4.58 12.02
N ILE A 534 8.81 -4.66 11.62
CA ILE A 534 9.65 -5.86 11.79
C ILE A 534 10.44 -5.84 13.10
N SER A 535 10.90 -7.02 13.55
CA SER A 535 11.69 -7.18 14.78
C SER A 535 13.12 -6.64 14.68
N ARG A 536 13.78 -6.45 15.82
CA ARG A 536 15.19 -5.99 15.93
C ARG A 536 16.17 -6.86 15.13
N SER A 537 16.03 -8.18 15.15
CA SER A 537 16.88 -9.08 14.37
C SER A 537 16.64 -8.93 12.86
N GLN A 538 15.37 -8.84 12.44
CA GLN A 538 15.02 -8.55 11.04
C GLN A 538 15.56 -7.19 10.60
N ARG A 539 15.48 -6.13 11.43
CA ARG A 539 16.11 -4.83 11.16
C ARG A 539 17.62 -4.95 10.94
N ARG A 540 18.35 -5.63 11.84
CA ARG A 540 19.81 -5.82 11.69
C ARG A 540 20.14 -6.53 10.39
N ILE A 541 19.48 -7.65 10.10
CA ILE A 541 19.65 -8.42 8.86
C ILE A 541 19.39 -7.57 7.61
N GLN A 542 18.32 -6.76 7.62
CA GLN A 542 17.96 -5.86 6.52
C GLN A 542 19.03 -4.80 6.21
N LEU A 543 19.85 -4.38 7.19
CA LEU A 543 20.99 -3.51 6.93
C LEU A 543 22.24 -4.32 6.57
N LEU A 544 22.60 -5.35 7.37
CA LEU A 544 23.82 -6.14 7.18
C LEU A 544 23.91 -6.82 5.81
N TRP A 545 22.80 -7.27 5.21
CA TRP A 545 22.81 -7.80 3.84
C TRP A 545 23.01 -6.71 2.78
N ASN A 546 22.46 -5.51 2.99
CA ASN A 546 22.70 -4.38 2.10
C ASN A 546 24.15 -3.87 2.21
N GLU A 547 24.72 -3.84 3.41
CA GLU A 547 26.14 -3.58 3.67
C GLU A 547 27.04 -4.60 2.95
N ALA A 548 26.76 -5.90 3.12
CA ALA A 548 27.56 -6.98 2.51
C ALA A 548 27.55 -6.90 0.98
N ALA A 549 26.39 -6.70 0.35
CA ALA A 549 26.29 -6.59 -1.11
C ALA A 549 26.95 -5.33 -1.67
N LEU A 550 26.79 -4.16 -1.03
CA LEU A 550 27.48 -2.94 -1.44
C LEU A 550 29.00 -3.08 -1.30
N ARG A 551 29.48 -3.71 -0.20
CA ARG A 551 30.89 -4.08 -0.02
C ARG A 551 31.38 -5.05 -1.10
N ASN A 552 30.59 -6.04 -1.52
CA ASN A 552 30.96 -6.95 -2.61
C ASN A 552 31.18 -6.22 -3.95
N ILE A 553 30.50 -5.09 -4.16
CA ILE A 553 30.58 -4.29 -5.39
C ILE A 553 31.67 -3.20 -5.31
N LEU A 554 31.87 -2.58 -4.15
CA LEU A 554 32.67 -1.36 -3.96
C LEU A 554 33.93 -1.55 -3.08
N GLY A 555 33.98 -2.56 -2.23
CA GLY A 555 34.99 -2.75 -1.17
C GLY A 555 34.67 -2.03 0.16
N PHE A 556 33.61 -1.23 0.19
CA PHE A 556 33.14 -0.45 1.34
C PHE A 556 31.61 -0.35 1.32
N PHE A 557 31.00 0.10 2.43
CA PHE A 557 29.55 0.20 2.59
C PHE A 557 29.14 1.50 3.30
N PRO A 558 27.90 2.01 3.11
CA PRO A 558 27.53 3.36 3.56
C PRO A 558 27.27 3.47 5.06
N THR A 559 27.54 4.66 5.62
CA THR A 559 27.09 5.11 6.96
C THR A 559 25.76 5.85 6.92
N TYR A 560 25.27 6.20 5.71
CA TYR A 560 24.00 6.88 5.49
C TYR A 560 22.90 5.87 5.15
N MET A 561 21.69 6.04 5.70
CA MET A 561 20.52 5.28 5.30
C MET A 561 19.23 6.09 5.33
N ARG A 562 18.22 5.63 4.61
CA ARG A 562 16.84 6.10 4.72
C ARG A 562 15.95 4.91 5.04
N PRO A 563 15.04 4.98 6.03
CA PRO A 563 14.10 3.90 6.31
C PRO A 563 12.99 3.85 5.25
N PRO A 564 12.67 2.67 4.70
CA PRO A 564 11.50 2.44 3.85
C PRO A 564 10.22 3.07 4.41
N TYR A 565 9.42 3.66 3.53
CA TYR A 565 8.18 4.38 3.87
C TYR A 565 8.35 5.53 4.89
N SER A 566 9.56 6.05 5.10
CA SER A 566 9.94 6.93 6.23
C SER A 566 9.67 6.33 7.62
N SER A 567 9.50 5.01 7.72
CA SER A 567 8.92 4.34 8.89
C SER A 567 9.99 3.81 9.85
N CYS A 568 10.57 4.70 10.65
CA CYS A 568 11.48 4.35 11.75
C CYS A 568 11.19 5.21 12.97
N THR A 569 10.62 4.62 14.04
CA THR A 569 10.19 5.36 15.23
C THR A 569 10.98 5.00 16.50
N ALA A 570 10.75 5.75 17.58
CA ALA A 570 11.35 5.46 18.89
C ALA A 570 10.64 4.29 19.58
N GLU A 571 9.32 4.21 19.47
CA GLU A 571 8.44 3.23 20.13
C GLU A 571 8.66 1.81 19.58
N SER A 572 8.99 1.71 18.29
CA SER A 572 9.40 0.46 17.65
C SER A 572 10.84 0.05 17.98
N GLY A 573 11.63 0.91 18.63
CA GLY A 573 13.07 0.75 18.85
C GLY A 573 13.95 1.00 17.62
N CYS A 574 13.35 1.31 16.45
CA CYS A 574 14.08 1.40 15.19
C CYS A 574 15.20 2.46 15.21
N LEU A 575 14.92 3.65 15.76
CA LEU A 575 15.91 4.73 15.84
C LEU A 575 17.16 4.35 16.66
N ALA A 576 16.98 3.54 17.71
CA ALA A 576 18.09 3.04 18.53
C ALA A 576 18.91 1.99 17.76
N ASP A 577 18.28 1.00 17.15
CA ASP A 577 18.97 -0.03 16.35
C ASP A 577 19.79 0.56 15.19
N MET A 578 19.27 1.61 14.54
CA MET A 578 20.03 2.33 13.50
C MET A 578 21.22 3.09 14.08
N GLY A 579 21.10 3.63 15.30
CA GLY A 579 22.20 4.25 16.04
C GLY A 579 23.30 3.24 16.43
N GLU A 580 22.92 2.06 16.92
CA GLU A 580 23.85 0.96 17.24
C GLU A 580 24.59 0.44 16.01
N LEU A 581 23.90 0.35 14.86
CA LEU A 581 24.52 0.02 13.58
C LEU A 581 25.32 1.20 12.99
N GLY A 582 25.33 2.36 13.65
CA GLY A 582 26.09 3.56 13.31
C GLY A 582 25.60 4.28 12.05
N TYR A 583 24.29 4.39 11.87
CA TYR A 583 23.68 5.02 10.69
C TYR A 583 23.22 6.46 10.92
N HIS A 584 23.47 7.33 9.95
CA HIS A 584 22.76 8.59 9.78
C HIS A 584 21.37 8.31 9.21
N ILE A 585 20.31 8.70 9.91
CA ILE A 585 18.91 8.41 9.53
C ILE A 585 18.36 9.59 8.73
N ILE A 586 18.32 9.44 7.40
CA ILE A 586 17.97 10.52 6.46
C ILE A 586 16.51 10.39 6.01
N LEU A 587 15.72 11.44 6.23
CA LEU A 587 14.43 11.65 5.59
C LEU A 587 14.55 12.81 4.60
N TYR A 588 13.59 13.74 4.58
CA TYR A 588 13.49 14.82 3.59
C TYR A 588 12.59 15.95 4.13
N ASP A 589 12.64 17.10 3.44
CA ASP A 589 11.75 18.24 3.64
C ASP A 589 10.98 18.69 2.38
N ILE A 590 11.31 18.15 1.20
CA ILE A 590 10.45 18.14 0.01
C ILE A 590 10.15 16.68 -0.37
N ASP A 591 8.89 16.28 -0.19
CA ASP A 591 8.32 15.09 -0.82
C ASP A 591 7.83 15.49 -2.22
N THR A 592 8.34 14.87 -3.28
CA THR A 592 7.86 15.18 -4.64
C THR A 592 6.54 14.49 -4.98
N GLU A 593 6.08 13.53 -4.17
CA GLU A 593 4.99 12.61 -4.49
C GLU A 593 5.12 11.94 -5.89
N ASP A 594 6.33 11.79 -6.43
CA ASP A 594 6.58 11.32 -7.80
C ASP A 594 6.00 9.93 -8.07
N TYR A 595 6.15 9.01 -7.12
CA TYR A 595 5.53 7.69 -7.08
C TYR A 595 3.99 7.67 -7.10
N LYS A 596 3.33 8.83 -6.92
CA LYS A 596 1.87 9.01 -7.07
C LYS A 596 1.48 9.60 -8.42
N HIS A 597 2.44 10.00 -9.23
CA HIS A 597 2.27 10.84 -10.42
C HIS A 597 3.18 10.40 -11.59
N ASP A 598 3.62 9.14 -11.62
CA ASP A 598 4.47 8.56 -12.68
C ASP A 598 3.71 8.29 -14.00
N SER A 599 2.97 9.30 -14.47
CA SER A 599 2.32 9.33 -15.78
C SER A 599 2.63 10.66 -16.48
N PRO A 600 2.78 10.69 -17.82
CA PRO A 600 3.16 11.91 -18.55
C PRO A 600 2.24 13.11 -18.35
N THR A 601 1.00 12.88 -17.90
CA THR A 601 -0.01 13.91 -17.62
C THR A 601 -0.07 14.33 -16.16
N GLU A 602 0.36 13.47 -15.22
CA GLU A 602 0.29 13.75 -13.78
C GLU A 602 1.61 14.23 -13.20
N ILE A 603 2.77 13.89 -13.77
CA ILE A 603 4.11 14.27 -13.25
C ILE A 603 4.31 15.80 -13.14
N GLN A 604 3.53 16.59 -13.88
CA GLN A 604 3.48 18.04 -13.68
C GLN A 604 3.14 18.42 -12.24
N ARG A 605 2.33 17.63 -11.52
CA ARG A 605 2.02 17.87 -10.11
C ARG A 605 3.25 17.70 -9.21
N SER A 606 4.14 16.75 -9.49
CA SER A 606 5.41 16.61 -8.75
C SER A 606 6.37 17.77 -9.03
N LYS A 607 6.35 18.32 -10.25
CA LYS A 607 7.02 19.58 -10.57
C LYS A 607 6.42 20.74 -9.79
N ASP A 608 5.09 20.88 -9.77
CA ASP A 608 4.38 21.93 -9.02
C ASP A 608 4.66 21.85 -7.51
N ILE A 609 4.77 20.63 -6.94
CA ILE A 609 5.12 20.40 -5.53
C ILE A 609 6.57 20.81 -5.24
N PHE A 610 7.53 20.39 -6.08
CA PHE A 610 8.93 20.81 -5.96
C PHE A 610 9.06 22.34 -6.08
N ASP A 611 8.42 22.92 -7.10
CA ASP A 611 8.50 24.34 -7.41
C ASP A 611 7.93 25.19 -6.27
N SER A 612 6.70 24.89 -5.85
CA SER A 612 6.03 25.61 -4.76
C SER A 612 6.73 25.44 -3.41
N SER A 613 7.42 24.32 -3.19
CA SER A 613 8.26 24.14 -2.00
C SER A 613 9.49 25.05 -2.04
N LEU A 614 10.24 25.07 -3.15
CA LEU A 614 11.41 25.94 -3.32
C LEU A 614 11.03 27.43 -3.26
N ASP A 615 9.88 27.81 -3.84
CA ASP A 615 9.34 29.18 -3.83
C ASP A 615 8.81 29.60 -2.46
N ALA A 616 8.40 28.66 -1.60
CA ALA A 616 7.98 28.92 -0.22
C ALA A 616 9.15 29.20 0.75
N ARG A 617 10.40 29.31 0.26
CA ARG A 617 11.56 29.61 1.12
C ARG A 617 11.49 31.00 1.74
N THR A 618 11.80 31.07 3.04
CA THR A 618 11.81 32.31 3.83
C THR A 618 13.18 32.99 3.88
N ALA A 619 14.24 32.27 3.52
CA ALA A 619 15.58 32.77 3.25
C ALA A 619 15.96 32.35 1.83
N PHE A 620 16.64 33.23 1.08
CA PHE A 620 16.97 33.00 -0.33
C PHE A 620 17.84 31.75 -0.53
N ASP A 621 18.76 31.54 0.42
CA ASP A 621 19.77 30.49 0.51
C ASP A 621 19.35 29.33 1.42
N ARG A 622 18.07 29.21 1.81
CA ARG A 622 17.58 28.05 2.57
C ARG A 622 17.93 26.76 1.80
N PRO A 623 18.65 25.80 2.41
CA PRO A 623 18.94 24.53 1.77
C PRO A 623 17.80 23.51 1.97
N TRP A 624 17.78 22.47 1.14
CA TRP A 624 16.66 21.51 1.03
C TRP A 624 17.14 20.08 0.76
N LEU A 625 16.35 19.09 1.16
CA LEU A 625 16.60 17.66 0.99
C LEU A 625 15.35 17.01 0.37
N VAL A 626 15.49 16.59 -0.90
CA VAL A 626 14.38 16.22 -1.78
C VAL A 626 14.34 14.72 -1.99
N ILE A 627 13.20 14.06 -1.77
CA ILE A 627 12.97 12.66 -2.15
C ILE A 627 12.29 12.57 -3.53
N ALA A 628 12.80 11.64 -4.33
CA ALA A 628 12.18 11.06 -5.51
C ALA A 628 12.67 9.59 -5.62
N HIS A 629 12.25 8.83 -6.62
CA HIS A 629 12.63 7.42 -6.79
C HIS A 629 13.04 7.15 -8.25
N ASP A 630 14.26 6.68 -8.50
CA ASP A 630 14.77 6.49 -9.88
C ASP A 630 14.28 5.21 -10.57
N VAL A 631 13.36 4.49 -9.92
CA VAL A 631 12.57 3.38 -10.46
C VAL A 631 11.40 3.83 -11.34
N HIS A 632 11.09 5.14 -11.36
CA HIS A 632 9.97 5.76 -12.08
C HIS A 632 10.44 6.47 -13.36
N GLU A 633 9.77 6.23 -14.48
CA GLU A 633 10.18 6.76 -15.79
C GLU A 633 10.08 8.29 -15.80
N GLN A 634 8.94 8.82 -15.37
CA GLN A 634 8.66 10.25 -15.40
C GLN A 634 9.49 11.00 -14.36
N THR A 635 9.93 10.34 -13.29
CA THR A 635 10.92 10.90 -12.36
C THR A 635 12.24 11.19 -13.07
N VAL A 636 12.75 10.22 -13.82
CA VAL A 636 14.05 10.32 -14.51
C VAL A 636 13.98 11.22 -15.74
N HIS A 637 13.06 10.94 -16.67
CA HIS A 637 13.03 11.61 -17.97
C HIS A 637 12.31 12.98 -17.96
N ASN A 638 11.53 13.30 -16.92
CA ASN A 638 10.62 14.45 -16.95
C ASN A 638 10.73 15.38 -15.72
N LEU A 639 10.72 14.85 -14.49
CA LEU A 639 10.83 15.62 -13.25
C LEU A 639 12.26 16.08 -12.97
N THR A 640 13.25 15.19 -13.07
CA THR A 640 14.63 15.52 -12.65
C THR A 640 15.22 16.68 -13.45
N GLU A 641 15.04 16.73 -14.77
CA GLU A 641 15.56 17.85 -15.56
C GLU A 641 14.85 19.18 -15.21
N HIS A 642 13.57 19.13 -14.87
CA HIS A 642 12.83 20.31 -14.38
C HIS A 642 13.41 20.82 -13.06
N MET A 643 13.65 19.91 -12.09
CA MET A 643 14.29 20.26 -10.81
C MET A 643 15.67 20.91 -11.03
N LEU A 644 16.54 20.27 -11.83
CA LEU A 644 17.88 20.78 -12.15
C LEU A 644 17.83 22.17 -12.81
N LYS A 645 16.91 22.39 -13.76
CA LYS A 645 16.72 23.68 -14.44
C LYS A 645 16.31 24.78 -13.46
N LYS A 646 15.36 24.54 -12.55
CA LYS A 646 14.92 25.53 -11.55
C LYS A 646 16.00 25.82 -10.51
N LEU A 647 16.71 24.79 -10.01
CA LEU A 647 17.82 24.96 -9.07
C LEU A 647 18.91 25.88 -9.63
N ILE A 648 19.36 25.61 -10.87
CA ILE A 648 20.41 26.42 -11.53
C ILE A 648 19.91 27.84 -11.83
N ALA A 649 18.67 28.00 -12.29
CA ALA A 649 18.08 29.31 -12.55
C ALA A 649 17.96 30.19 -11.30
N GLU A 650 17.86 29.58 -10.12
CA GLU A 650 17.75 30.27 -8.82
C GLU A 650 19.06 30.29 -8.01
N GLY A 651 20.16 29.77 -8.57
CA GLY A 651 21.50 29.83 -7.98
C GLY A 651 21.80 28.76 -6.92
N PHE A 652 20.99 27.71 -6.82
CA PHE A 652 21.23 26.58 -5.93
C PHE A 652 22.26 25.59 -6.50
N ARG A 653 23.04 24.96 -5.61
CA ARG A 653 23.95 23.85 -5.94
C ARG A 653 23.26 22.50 -5.72
N PRO A 654 23.06 21.65 -6.75
CA PRO A 654 22.65 20.27 -6.58
C PRO A 654 23.84 19.40 -6.12
N VAL A 655 23.77 18.88 -4.89
CA VAL A 655 24.88 18.22 -4.18
C VAL A 655 24.48 16.89 -3.52
N THR A 656 25.43 16.18 -2.90
CA THR A 656 25.13 15.00 -2.07
C THR A 656 24.54 15.39 -0.70
N VAL A 657 23.89 14.44 -0.01
CA VAL A 657 23.39 14.65 1.35
C VAL A 657 24.53 14.95 2.33
N GLY A 658 25.68 14.26 2.20
CA GLY A 658 26.87 14.51 2.99
C GLY A 658 27.39 15.94 2.80
N GLU A 659 27.56 16.41 1.56
CA GLU A 659 27.97 17.80 1.29
C GLU A 659 26.93 18.81 1.81
N CYS A 660 25.64 18.56 1.62
CA CYS A 660 24.59 19.45 2.11
C CYS A 660 24.50 19.53 3.64
N LEU A 661 25.05 18.54 4.36
CA LEU A 661 25.20 18.51 5.81
C LEU A 661 26.57 19.04 6.30
N GLY A 662 27.49 19.35 5.38
CA GLY A 662 28.86 19.78 5.66
C GLY A 662 29.81 18.65 6.04
N ASP A 663 29.38 17.38 5.88
CA ASP A 663 30.15 16.21 6.28
C ASP A 663 31.11 15.70 5.18
N SER A 664 32.28 15.24 5.60
CA SER A 664 33.39 14.94 4.69
C SER A 664 33.23 13.57 4.00
N PRO A 665 33.50 13.44 2.69
CA PRO A 665 33.32 12.18 1.94
C PRO A 665 33.95 10.92 2.56
N LYS A 666 35.02 11.08 3.35
CA LYS A 666 35.69 10.00 4.09
C LYS A 666 34.88 9.40 5.26
N TYR A 667 33.74 9.99 5.62
CA TYR A 667 32.84 9.51 6.68
C TYR A 667 31.51 8.96 6.12
N TRP A 668 31.24 9.13 4.82
CA TRP A 668 30.02 8.63 4.17
C TRP A 668 29.96 7.10 4.04
N TYR A 669 31.11 6.43 4.22
CA TYR A 669 31.30 5.00 4.05
C TYR A 669 32.20 4.43 5.16
N ARG A 670 32.12 3.11 5.39
CA ARG A 670 33.09 2.34 6.15
C ARG A 670 33.83 1.36 5.25
N GLU A 671 35.15 1.36 5.38
CA GLU A 671 36.05 0.40 4.74
C GLU A 671 36.05 -0.93 5.49
N ASP A 672 36.04 -2.05 4.76
CA ASP A 672 36.36 -3.35 5.35
C ASP A 672 37.89 -3.50 5.46
N ASN A 673 38.43 -2.95 6.55
CA ASN A 673 39.85 -3.06 6.90
C ASN A 673 40.19 -4.39 7.63
N THR A 674 39.35 -5.42 7.54
CA THR A 674 39.77 -6.76 7.99
C THR A 674 40.93 -7.27 7.11
N PRO A 675 41.98 -7.91 7.69
CA PRO A 675 43.13 -8.34 6.90
C PRO A 675 42.77 -9.38 5.82
N ASP A 676 42.74 -8.92 4.58
CA ASP A 676 42.22 -9.68 3.44
C ASP A 676 42.88 -11.06 3.27
N GLY A 677 42.07 -12.10 3.40
CA GLY A 677 42.46 -13.51 3.29
C GLY A 677 43.11 -13.89 1.95
N ARG A 678 43.08 -13.01 0.93
CA ARG A 678 43.84 -13.17 -0.32
C ARG A 678 45.34 -13.40 -0.10
N ASN A 679 45.94 -12.90 1.00
CA ASN A 679 47.34 -13.21 1.36
C ASN A 679 47.51 -14.47 2.24
N SER A 680 46.45 -15.00 2.85
CA SER A 680 46.49 -16.21 3.68
C SER A 680 46.42 -17.52 2.88
N ARG A 681 46.58 -17.47 1.54
CA ARG A 681 46.75 -18.65 0.66
C ARG A 681 48.08 -19.40 0.84
N LYS A 682 48.69 -19.33 2.03
CA LYS A 682 49.79 -20.19 2.48
C LYS A 682 49.56 -20.58 3.94
N ASN A 683 49.38 -21.88 4.16
CA ASN A 683 49.46 -22.56 5.45
C ASN A 683 48.35 -22.28 6.49
N VAL A 684 47.10 -22.16 6.04
CA VAL A 684 46.01 -22.85 6.72
C VAL A 684 45.64 -24.06 5.87
N VAL A 685 45.61 -25.25 6.46
CA VAL A 685 45.17 -26.48 5.77
C VAL A 685 43.64 -26.50 5.76
N GLN A 686 43.03 -25.89 4.75
CA GLN A 686 41.65 -26.25 4.41
C GLN A 686 41.61 -27.71 3.97
N ASP A 687 40.65 -28.47 4.49
CA ASP A 687 40.19 -29.69 3.82
C ASP A 687 39.39 -29.28 2.57
N SER A 688 40.12 -29.01 1.48
CA SER A 688 39.56 -28.54 0.21
C SER A 688 38.88 -29.64 -0.61
N SER A 689 38.22 -30.58 0.08
CA SER A 689 37.48 -31.70 -0.53
C SER A 689 36.03 -31.34 -0.83
N LYS A 690 35.38 -30.54 0.02
CA LYS A 690 33.93 -30.31 -0.03
C LYS A 690 33.51 -29.22 -1.02
N ILE A 691 32.44 -29.50 -1.76
CA ILE A 691 31.84 -28.63 -2.78
C ILE A 691 30.84 -27.68 -2.10
N VAL A 692 30.85 -26.39 -2.42
CA VAL A 692 29.83 -25.45 -1.89
C VAL A 692 28.46 -25.77 -2.50
N SER A 693 27.41 -25.76 -1.67
CA SER A 693 26.05 -26.06 -2.10
C SER A 693 25.49 -24.98 -3.04
N PHE A 694 25.06 -25.41 -4.23
CA PHE A 694 24.43 -24.54 -5.25
C PHE A 694 22.91 -24.77 -5.36
N ASP A 695 22.39 -25.87 -4.81
CA ASP A 695 20.99 -26.29 -4.83
C ASP A 695 20.29 -26.19 -3.46
N GLY A 696 21.06 -25.97 -2.39
CA GLY A 696 20.58 -25.86 -1.01
C GLY A 696 20.63 -27.19 -0.24
N MET A 697 21.24 -28.24 -0.80
CA MET A 697 21.47 -29.52 -0.13
C MET A 697 22.89 -29.63 0.42
N CYS A 698 23.09 -30.37 1.51
CA CYS A 698 24.37 -30.51 2.19
C CYS A 698 24.53 -31.85 2.92
N GLY A 699 25.76 -32.13 3.34
CA GLY A 699 26.16 -33.41 3.93
C GLY A 699 27.16 -34.15 3.06
N GLY A 700 27.87 -35.11 3.65
CA GLY A 700 28.94 -35.84 2.97
C GLY A 700 30.01 -34.87 2.44
N ASN A 701 30.12 -34.76 1.11
CA ASN A 701 31.11 -33.90 0.44
C ASN A 701 30.55 -32.54 -0.05
N VAL A 702 29.40 -32.08 0.46
CA VAL A 702 28.78 -30.79 0.08
C VAL A 702 28.56 -29.89 1.31
N THR A 703 29.13 -28.69 1.30
CA THR A 703 29.10 -27.72 2.41
C THR A 703 28.17 -26.54 2.16
N CYS A 704 27.56 -26.01 3.22
CA CYS A 704 26.79 -24.76 3.22
C CYS A 704 27.65 -23.52 3.42
N ASP A 705 28.89 -23.67 3.91
CA ASP A 705 29.82 -22.53 4.03
C ASP A 705 30.03 -21.88 2.64
N GLY A 706 29.82 -20.56 2.56
CA GLY A 706 29.78 -19.80 1.31
C GLY A 706 28.54 -20.00 0.42
N SER A 707 27.50 -20.72 0.86
CA SER A 707 26.28 -20.95 0.07
C SER A 707 25.24 -19.83 0.21
N ARG A 708 24.61 -19.46 -0.92
CA ARG A 708 23.52 -18.46 -1.02
C ARG A 708 22.24 -18.78 -0.22
N PHE A 709 22.13 -20.00 0.30
CA PHE A 709 21.01 -20.43 1.13
C PHE A 709 21.26 -20.20 2.62
N GLY A 710 22.50 -19.86 3.01
CA GLY A 710 22.94 -19.69 4.38
C GLY A 710 24.03 -20.70 4.78
N PRO A 711 24.86 -20.38 5.79
CA PRO A 711 26.09 -21.11 6.09
C PRO A 711 25.90 -22.42 6.86
N CYS A 712 24.71 -22.64 7.44
CA CYS A 712 24.44 -23.74 8.36
C CYS A 712 23.85 -24.95 7.63
N CYS A 713 24.31 -26.16 7.95
CA CYS A 713 23.78 -27.40 7.38
C CYS A 713 22.90 -28.10 8.41
N SER A 714 21.58 -28.18 8.17
CA SER A 714 20.66 -28.85 9.08
C SER A 714 20.95 -30.35 9.24
N GLY A 715 20.48 -30.95 10.33
CA GLY A 715 20.49 -32.42 10.50
C GLY A 715 19.65 -33.18 9.45
N THR A 716 18.85 -32.47 8.65
CA THR A 716 18.09 -33.01 7.51
C THR A 716 18.81 -32.87 6.16
N GLY A 717 20.01 -32.27 6.13
CA GLY A 717 20.83 -32.16 4.91
C GLY A 717 20.48 -30.97 4.01
N PHE A 718 20.04 -29.85 4.59
CA PHE A 718 19.74 -28.61 3.85
C PHE A 718 20.50 -27.41 4.39
N CYS A 719 20.83 -26.47 3.51
CA CYS A 719 21.47 -25.20 3.87
C CYS A 719 20.47 -24.15 4.32
N GLY A 720 20.84 -23.38 5.35
CA GLY A 720 20.04 -22.31 5.90
C GLY A 720 20.82 -21.38 6.81
N ASN A 721 20.15 -20.33 7.31
CA ASN A 721 20.70 -19.35 8.26
C ASN A 721 19.78 -19.13 9.49
N LEU A 722 18.67 -19.87 9.59
CA LEU A 722 17.77 -19.84 10.73
C LEU A 722 18.17 -20.88 11.79
N THR A 723 17.69 -20.72 13.01
CA THR A 723 17.95 -21.65 14.14
C THR A 723 17.56 -23.11 13.86
N THR A 724 16.62 -23.35 12.94
CA THR A 724 16.26 -24.70 12.45
C THR A 724 17.34 -25.38 11.59
N PHE A 725 18.35 -24.63 11.15
CA PHE A 725 19.49 -25.12 10.36
C PHE A 725 20.80 -24.99 11.14
N CYS A 726 20.95 -23.92 11.94
CA CYS A 726 22.17 -23.61 12.71
C CYS A 726 22.20 -24.20 14.14
N GLY A 727 21.04 -24.57 14.69
CA GLY A 727 20.88 -25.04 16.07
C GLY A 727 21.04 -26.55 16.25
N GLU A 728 20.20 -27.13 17.12
CA GLU A 728 20.30 -28.54 17.50
C GLU A 728 20.19 -29.48 16.28
N GLY A 729 21.18 -30.35 16.13
CA GLY A 729 21.31 -31.27 14.99
C GLY A 729 22.06 -30.72 13.78
N CYS A 730 22.56 -29.48 13.80
CA CYS A 730 23.38 -28.93 12.72
C CYS A 730 24.68 -29.74 12.49
N GLN A 731 25.04 -29.95 11.21
CA GLN A 731 26.20 -30.73 10.77
C GLN A 731 27.46 -29.86 10.67
N ASN A 732 28.25 -29.78 11.74
CA ASN A 732 29.51 -29.02 11.81
C ASN A 732 30.48 -29.34 10.65
N ASP A 733 30.51 -30.58 10.19
CA ASP A 733 31.37 -31.02 9.08
C ASP A 733 30.99 -30.39 7.73
N ASN A 734 29.78 -29.86 7.60
CA ASN A 734 29.16 -29.47 6.34
C ASN A 734 28.46 -28.08 6.42
N GLY A 735 28.61 -27.35 7.51
CA GLY A 735 28.12 -25.98 7.68
C GLY A 735 28.49 -25.41 9.05
N ILE A 736 28.37 -24.09 9.21
CA ILE A 736 28.66 -23.39 10.46
C ILE A 736 27.48 -23.59 11.42
N CYS A 737 27.75 -24.13 12.62
CA CYS A 737 26.72 -24.45 13.62
C CYS A 737 26.92 -23.66 14.91
N ASP A 738 25.82 -23.10 15.44
CA ASP A 738 25.88 -22.11 16.50
C ASP A 738 26.16 -22.76 17.85
N SER A 739 27.28 -22.38 18.48
CA SER A 739 27.92 -23.17 19.53
C SER A 739 28.16 -22.37 20.81
N LYS A 740 27.12 -22.34 21.65
CA LYS A 740 27.06 -22.12 23.12
C LYS A 740 26.31 -20.88 23.60
N ASN A 741 25.31 -21.13 24.45
CA ASN A 741 25.06 -20.30 25.62
C ASN A 741 26.22 -20.48 26.62
N ASP A 742 26.67 -19.39 27.25
CA ASP A 742 27.22 -19.39 28.62
C ASP A 742 26.97 -17.99 29.24
N VAL A 743 26.76 -17.92 30.56
CA VAL A 743 26.25 -16.72 31.25
C VAL A 743 27.28 -16.14 32.22
N VAL A 744 27.64 -14.85 32.03
CA VAL A 744 28.37 -14.02 33.02
C VAL A 744 27.82 -12.58 33.00
N VAL A 745 28.03 -11.81 34.07
CA VAL A 745 27.43 -10.50 34.37
C VAL A 745 28.52 -9.47 34.74
N ALA A 746 28.19 -8.17 34.72
CA ALA A 746 28.96 -7.02 35.26
C ALA A 746 30.10 -6.47 34.36
N GLU A 747 30.47 -5.17 34.37
CA GLU A 747 29.84 -3.99 35.00
C GLU A 747 30.25 -2.67 34.28
N GLU A 748 29.76 -1.53 34.79
CA GLU A 748 29.87 -0.15 34.29
C GLU A 748 31.29 0.46 34.29
N ASP A 749 31.49 1.57 33.55
CA ASP A 749 32.02 2.82 34.14
C ASP A 749 31.68 4.08 33.30
N HIS A 750 32.05 5.28 33.79
CA HIS A 750 31.34 6.56 33.58
C HIS A 750 32.18 7.72 32.98
N ALA A 751 31.54 8.91 32.93
CA ALA A 751 32.02 10.26 32.56
C ALA A 751 32.17 10.59 31.05
N ASP A 752 31.39 11.49 30.41
CA ASP A 752 30.91 12.86 30.74
C ASP A 752 31.95 13.97 30.56
N PHE A 753 31.68 14.94 29.66
CA PHE A 753 31.88 16.38 29.92
C PHE A 753 31.13 17.28 28.91
N ARG A 754 30.56 18.38 29.41
CA ARG A 754 29.81 19.45 28.70
C ARG A 754 30.55 20.80 28.94
N PRO A 755 30.05 22.01 28.55
CA PRO A 755 29.05 22.42 27.54
C PRO A 755 29.51 23.65 26.70
N SER A 756 28.54 24.36 26.07
CA SER A 756 28.35 25.84 26.17
C SER A 756 28.77 26.73 24.98
N SER A 757 28.08 27.83 24.59
CA SER A 757 26.66 28.23 24.65
C SER A 757 26.41 29.57 23.88
N LYS A 758 25.14 30.00 23.80
CA LYS A 758 24.57 31.32 23.36
C LYS A 758 24.41 31.52 21.83
N VAL A 759 23.28 31.91 21.21
CA VAL A 759 21.98 32.60 21.56
C VAL A 759 21.93 34.07 21.11
N ILE A 760 20.70 34.57 20.80
CA ILE A 760 20.25 35.94 20.40
C ILE A 760 20.13 36.18 18.87
N SER A 761 19.12 36.87 18.30
CA SER A 761 17.64 36.71 18.35
C SER A 761 16.88 37.65 17.36
N LYS A 762 15.70 37.21 16.86
CA LYS A 762 14.49 38.00 16.45
C LYS A 762 14.54 38.99 15.25
N GLY A 763 13.56 38.87 14.33
CA GLY A 763 13.12 39.93 13.40
C GLY A 763 11.95 39.53 12.46
N LYS A 764 10.79 40.22 12.55
CA LYS A 764 9.59 40.20 11.66
C LYS A 764 9.11 41.68 11.51
N PRO A 765 8.13 42.10 10.66
CA PRO A 765 7.16 41.41 9.77
C PRO A 765 7.19 41.99 8.31
N ALA A 766 6.16 42.18 7.43
CA ALA A 766 4.70 41.95 7.41
C ALA A 766 4.07 41.90 5.97
N LYS A 767 3.22 40.88 5.73
CA LYS A 767 1.86 40.88 5.10
C LYS A 767 1.51 41.50 3.72
N SER A 768 0.54 40.80 3.09
CA SER A 768 -0.51 41.21 2.10
C SER A 768 -0.21 40.98 0.60
N GLY A 769 -1.18 40.55 -0.23
CA GLY A 769 -2.54 40.04 0.07
C GLY A 769 -3.49 39.88 -1.14
N ALA A 770 -4.66 39.25 -0.89
CA ALA A 770 -5.84 39.07 -1.78
C ALA A 770 -5.83 37.90 -2.82
N SER A 771 -7.03 37.33 -3.06
CA SER A 771 -7.28 36.04 -3.74
C SER A 771 -8.38 36.11 -4.81
N ARG A 772 -8.52 35.10 -5.71
CA ARG A 772 -9.78 34.89 -6.47
C ARG A 772 -10.04 33.48 -7.04
N MET A 773 -11.28 33.28 -7.55
CA MET A 773 -11.97 31.99 -7.68
C MET A 773 -12.23 31.47 -9.14
N LEU A 774 -11.69 30.28 -9.48
CA LEU A 774 -11.84 29.41 -10.68
C LEU A 774 -13.12 28.52 -10.62
N GLN A 775 -13.45 27.90 -11.76
CA GLN A 775 -14.45 26.82 -11.90
C GLN A 775 -13.78 25.49 -12.29
N PRO A 776 -14.41 24.32 -12.07
CA PRO A 776 -13.75 23.01 -12.24
C PRO A 776 -13.71 22.49 -13.69
N SER A 777 -12.75 21.63 -13.98
CA SER A 777 -12.54 20.90 -15.25
C SER A 777 -13.05 19.44 -15.20
N ARG A 778 -12.93 18.69 -16.30
CA ARG A 778 -13.66 17.43 -16.60
C ARG A 778 -12.77 16.18 -16.61
N PHE A 779 -13.41 15.00 -16.48
CA PHE A 779 -12.81 13.67 -16.68
C PHE A 779 -12.69 13.29 -18.19
N PRO A 780 -11.60 12.62 -18.62
CA PRO A 780 -11.49 11.92 -19.91
C PRO A 780 -12.11 10.50 -19.87
N ILE A 781 -12.31 9.87 -21.03
CA ILE A 781 -12.95 8.53 -21.16
C ILE A 781 -11.92 7.38 -21.05
N GLU A 782 -10.67 7.63 -21.44
CA GLU A 782 -9.72 6.61 -21.89
C GLU A 782 -9.35 5.55 -20.84
N LEU A 783 -9.40 5.88 -19.54
CA LEU A 783 -9.09 4.95 -18.44
C LEU A 783 -10.00 3.70 -18.37
N ALA A 784 -11.15 3.70 -19.04
CA ALA A 784 -12.10 2.58 -18.98
C ALA A 784 -11.85 1.49 -20.04
N VAL A 785 -10.94 1.71 -20.99
CA VAL A 785 -10.71 0.81 -22.14
C VAL A 785 -9.70 -0.30 -21.80
N LEU A 786 -8.67 0.04 -21.01
CA LEU A 786 -7.57 -0.86 -20.65
C LEU A 786 -8.04 -2.18 -19.97
N PRO A 787 -8.97 -2.19 -18.99
CA PRO A 787 -9.49 -3.44 -18.42
C PRO A 787 -10.28 -4.29 -19.43
N LEU A 788 -10.80 -3.69 -20.50
CA LEU A 788 -11.54 -4.40 -21.54
C LEU A 788 -10.61 -5.08 -22.55
N LEU A 789 -9.46 -4.45 -22.84
CA LEU A 789 -8.40 -5.02 -23.68
C LEU A 789 -7.71 -6.20 -22.97
N ALA A 790 -7.41 -6.07 -21.67
CA ALA A 790 -6.84 -7.16 -20.86
C ALA A 790 -7.73 -8.44 -20.86
N VAL A 791 -9.06 -8.30 -20.94
CA VAL A 791 -10.01 -9.42 -21.02
C VAL A 791 -10.28 -9.86 -22.48
N LEU A 792 -9.78 -9.15 -23.48
CA LEU A 792 -9.77 -9.56 -24.89
C LEU A 792 -8.48 -10.31 -25.29
N MET A 793 -7.44 -10.27 -24.46
CA MET A 793 -6.09 -10.77 -24.77
C MET A 793 -5.68 -12.01 -23.93
N GLY A 794 -6.57 -12.51 -23.08
CA GLY A 794 -6.45 -13.76 -22.31
C GLY A 794 -7.64 -14.70 -22.47
#